data_AF-A0AAP9J0L4-F1
#
_entry.id   AF-A0AAP9J0L4-F1
#
_cell.length_a   1.000
_cell.length_b   1.000
_cell.length_c   1.000
_cell.angle_alpha   90.00
_cell.angle_beta   90.00
_cell.angle_gamma   90.00
#
_symmetry.space_group_name_H-M   'P 1'
#
loop_
_entity.id
_entity.type
_entity.pdbx_description
1 polymer ?
#
loop_
_entity_poly.entity_id
_entity_poly.type
_entity_poly.pdbx_seq_one_letter_code
_entity_poly.pdbx_strand_id
1 'polypeptide(L)'
;MEKTSRIEENQQILKSVGQFFYGENLDEPAFVIGRGMNGFKVDPSQLKGVDLKKKVKSARWIADFTPKQTGLYQFITSSNPYTHIFVDGKEVKDTEVTLTEGEQYTFVILYFGNPEVKEEDLFQFEVKYTCNQQETQEIEAEDFSIPRQVSFEYLPGGSDNTDDEQPLLDTDNDGIYDEWEINGYTVINHLVVPWEEKYAAQGYKKYVSNPNESHTAGDPYSDLEKASGSIDRNIKKVAWDPLVAAYPSITVGMERLILSDNKEFSSSSGKRISRETSSSSSASNTEGIDVSAGFSLFEGFSGSVTGHYSHTSTHTVNSAQTSGQDWSEQLGLNSAQAAYVNANIRYYNTGTAPVYKFIPTTNLVLGKETIATITGQMNQEAFSLPPDQTYPRRHLHAIALNTLDQFSSIPISMNINLVDRLENGEKLKLETTQFQGAFAKRDPAGGQVVIEENEWANYIPQIESVTTGLLIDIKGGLMMERRIAAKDPDNPNDRTPELTLGEALIKSIGAYKEGGNWYFKDEYTDEARILSPNLVHFIYDRKTERKIKKELEGNKNIKTIYDMTIRPGMNIQISIPVVWDDFNNDDGNWDGGSYDQSNGLNNGRCYKIDPNKNVSYDMGEITLEANSKYLIIMDVKGNGTGKGTVEFGGTTREFDISNGYKRQKMMFEIFEFPDDFGSLTISTNSTVYIDNFSIVKVGTAWDKLKEENKEFSKINDQKDFYFASTDLTQYITNYKDEAFIKKWDVNSKQDFKLVYHVYRGAFYIYDIPAKKVLTWDRRNQKLIFMNDLDVRYQLWFLQKSGNNGYNIVSAADRSKVLAYDISKPDLTPLQIATLDEAKANQYFVLSPVK
;
A
#
# COMPACT_ATOMS: atom_id res chain seq x y z
N MET A 1 -34.05 -50.63 10.35
CA MET A 1 -34.03 -49.33 11.04
C MET A 1 -33.30 -48.38 10.12
N GLU A 2 -33.86 -47.89 9.02
CA GLU A 2 -35.07 -47.08 8.84
C GLU A 2 -35.09 -45.78 9.68
N LYS A 3 -35.28 -44.66 8.97
CA LYS A 3 -35.29 -43.22 9.37
C LYS A 3 -33.92 -42.52 9.28
N THR A 4 -33.70 -41.46 8.49
CA THR A 4 -34.63 -40.53 7.83
C THR A 4 -33.93 -39.92 6.61
N SER A 5 -34.33 -40.29 5.40
CA SER A 5 -34.07 -39.53 4.19
C SER A 5 -34.98 -38.30 4.21
N ARG A 6 -34.44 -37.13 4.61
CA ARG A 6 -35.06 -35.87 4.22
C ARG A 6 -34.80 -35.70 2.73
N ILE A 7 -35.88 -35.67 1.99
CA ILE A 7 -35.94 -35.25 0.60
C ILE A 7 -35.51 -33.77 0.61
N GLU A 8 -34.24 -33.49 0.28
CA GLU A 8 -33.88 -32.20 -0.29
C GLU A 8 -34.42 -32.24 -1.72
N GLU A 9 -35.54 -31.54 -1.96
CA GLU A 9 -35.93 -31.23 -3.34
C GLU A 9 -34.76 -30.46 -3.96
N ASN A 10 -34.20 -31.00 -5.05
CA ASN A 10 -33.20 -30.33 -5.88
C ASN A 10 -33.80 -29.02 -6.41
N GLN A 11 -33.69 -27.93 -5.66
CA GLN A 11 -34.04 -26.60 -6.14
C GLN A 11 -32.99 -26.18 -7.17
N GLN A 12 -33.37 -26.15 -8.45
CA GLN A 12 -32.55 -25.58 -9.51
C GLN A 12 -32.70 -24.04 -9.47
N ILE A 13 -31.59 -23.32 -9.50
CA ILE A 13 -31.58 -21.86 -9.59
C ILE A 13 -31.68 -21.46 -11.06
N LEU A 14 -32.79 -20.83 -11.46
CA LEU A 14 -32.98 -20.33 -12.82
C LEU A 14 -32.24 -19.01 -13.02
N LYS A 15 -31.72 -18.83 -14.23
CA LYS A 15 -30.80 -17.76 -14.59
C LYS A 15 -31.59 -16.60 -15.21
N SER A 16 -32.35 -15.91 -14.37
CA SER A 16 -33.25 -14.83 -14.79
C SER A 16 -33.23 -13.68 -13.79
N VAL A 17 -33.48 -12.47 -14.29
CA VAL A 17 -33.67 -11.25 -13.50
C VAL A 17 -35.16 -10.96 -13.42
N GLY A 18 -35.70 -10.91 -12.20
CA GLY A 18 -37.09 -10.57 -11.94
C GLY A 18 -37.22 -9.15 -11.39
N GLN A 19 -38.19 -8.41 -11.87
CA GLN A 19 -38.48 -7.04 -11.48
C GLN A 19 -39.94 -6.96 -11.07
N PHE A 20 -40.19 -6.37 -9.91
CA PHE A 20 -41.50 -6.34 -9.29
C PHE A 20 -41.90 -4.91 -8.97
N PHE A 21 -43.19 -4.62 -9.11
CA PHE A 21 -43.69 -3.25 -9.16
C PHE A 21 -44.97 -3.12 -8.32
N TYR A 22 -45.11 -2.00 -7.62
CA TYR A 22 -46.33 -1.66 -6.87
C TYR A 22 -47.44 -1.15 -7.79
N GLY A 23 -47.08 -0.61 -8.95
CA GLY A 23 -47.99 -0.19 -10.01
C GLY A 23 -48.48 -1.35 -10.89
N GLU A 24 -49.56 -1.12 -11.63
CA GLU A 24 -50.22 -2.15 -12.45
C GLU A 24 -49.58 -2.31 -13.83
N ASN A 25 -48.76 -1.34 -14.23
CA ASN A 25 -48.21 -1.15 -15.56
C ASN A 25 -46.68 -1.16 -15.58
N LEU A 26 -46.07 -1.85 -14.60
CA LEU A 26 -44.61 -1.89 -14.38
C LEU A 26 -44.05 -0.51 -13.99
N ASP A 27 -44.89 0.27 -13.32
CA ASP A 27 -44.60 1.55 -12.68
C ASP A 27 -44.39 1.35 -11.17
N GLU A 28 -43.68 2.27 -10.53
CA GLU A 28 -43.34 2.20 -9.09
C GLU A 28 -42.60 0.89 -8.67
N PRO A 29 -41.32 0.73 -9.03
CA PRO A 29 -40.50 -0.43 -8.64
C PRO A 29 -40.52 -0.73 -7.14
N ALA A 30 -40.76 -2.01 -6.83
CA ALA A 30 -40.76 -2.55 -5.47
C ALA A 30 -39.40 -3.17 -5.11
N PHE A 31 -38.94 -4.12 -5.93
CA PHE A 31 -37.66 -4.81 -5.75
C PHE A 31 -37.22 -5.52 -7.03
N VAL A 32 -35.92 -5.82 -7.12
CA VAL A 32 -35.33 -6.63 -8.20
C VAL A 32 -34.71 -7.89 -7.60
N ILE A 33 -34.86 -9.03 -8.26
CA ILE A 33 -34.20 -10.29 -7.91
C ILE A 33 -33.24 -10.69 -9.03
N GLY A 34 -31.98 -10.94 -8.69
CA GLY A 34 -30.97 -11.32 -9.69
C GLY A 34 -30.96 -12.80 -10.09
N ARG A 35 -31.79 -13.65 -9.47
CA ARG A 35 -31.87 -15.10 -9.73
C ARG A 35 -33.26 -15.67 -9.41
N GLY A 36 -33.95 -16.28 -10.37
CA GLY A 36 -35.18 -17.05 -10.15
C GLY A 36 -34.94 -18.46 -9.60
N MET A 37 -35.98 -19.12 -9.08
CA MET A 37 -35.92 -20.52 -8.62
C MET A 37 -36.91 -21.40 -9.40
N ASN A 38 -36.51 -22.62 -9.78
CA ASN A 38 -37.36 -23.63 -10.43
C ASN A 38 -38.28 -23.03 -11.52
N GLY A 39 -37.70 -22.28 -12.46
CA GLY A 39 -38.44 -21.41 -13.36
C GLY A 39 -38.37 -19.94 -12.96
N PHE A 40 -39.41 -19.19 -13.31
CA PHE A 40 -39.51 -17.75 -13.08
C PHE A 40 -40.26 -17.48 -11.76
N LYS A 41 -39.72 -18.03 -10.67
CA LYS A 41 -40.34 -17.99 -9.34
C LYS A 41 -39.43 -17.30 -8.31
N VAL A 42 -40.05 -16.65 -7.32
CA VAL A 42 -39.39 -16.09 -6.13
C VAL A 42 -39.58 -17.06 -4.97
N ASP A 43 -38.53 -17.38 -4.21
CA ASP A 43 -38.70 -18.14 -2.98
C ASP A 43 -39.27 -17.23 -1.88
N PRO A 44 -40.43 -17.56 -1.28
CA PRO A 44 -41.00 -16.79 -0.17
C PRO A 44 -40.04 -16.55 0.99
N SER A 45 -39.03 -17.41 1.17
CA SER A 45 -37.98 -17.22 2.17
C SER A 45 -37.10 -16.00 1.90
N GLN A 46 -36.90 -15.61 0.63
CA GLN A 46 -36.09 -14.45 0.24
C GLN A 46 -36.77 -13.13 0.61
N LEU A 47 -38.12 -13.09 0.60
CA LEU A 47 -38.90 -11.93 1.00
C LEU A 47 -38.88 -11.67 2.52
N LYS A 48 -38.35 -12.60 3.34
CA LYS A 48 -38.26 -12.41 4.79
C LYS A 48 -37.30 -11.27 5.13
N GLY A 49 -37.80 -10.27 5.85
CA GLY A 49 -37.01 -9.11 6.28
C GLY A 49 -37.03 -7.94 5.28
N VAL A 50 -37.61 -8.14 4.10
CA VAL A 50 -37.95 -7.06 3.18
C VAL A 50 -39.31 -6.48 3.59
N ASP A 51 -39.35 -5.16 3.81
CA ASP A 51 -40.57 -4.46 4.20
C ASP A 51 -41.20 -3.85 2.94
N LEU A 52 -42.08 -4.63 2.31
CA LEU A 52 -42.82 -4.17 1.13
C LEU A 52 -43.82 -3.09 1.54
N LYS A 53 -43.67 -1.90 0.97
CA LYS A 53 -44.48 -0.71 1.33
C LYS A 53 -45.93 -0.84 0.89
N LYS A 54 -46.15 -1.53 -0.23
CA LYS A 54 -47.44 -1.76 -0.88
C LYS A 54 -47.49 -3.20 -1.39
N LYS A 55 -48.66 -3.62 -1.85
CA LYS A 55 -48.82 -4.92 -2.54
C LYS A 55 -48.21 -4.81 -3.93
N VAL A 56 -47.41 -5.80 -4.34
CA VAL A 56 -46.93 -5.92 -5.72
C VAL A 56 -48.10 -6.24 -6.65
N LYS A 57 -48.16 -5.57 -7.80
CA LYS A 57 -49.28 -5.67 -8.75
C LYS A 57 -48.87 -6.09 -10.16
N SER A 58 -47.61 -5.87 -10.55
CA SER A 58 -47.07 -6.33 -11.82
C SER A 58 -45.63 -6.83 -11.68
N ALA A 59 -45.18 -7.60 -12.67
CA ALA A 59 -43.85 -8.20 -12.67
C ALA A 59 -43.30 -8.41 -14.08
N ARG A 60 -41.98 -8.33 -14.21
CA ARG A 60 -41.23 -8.65 -15.42
C ARG A 60 -40.10 -9.61 -15.09
N TRP A 61 -39.93 -10.66 -15.89
CA TRP A 61 -38.77 -11.53 -15.84
C TRP A 61 -38.01 -11.50 -17.15
N ILE A 62 -36.67 -11.47 -17.07
CA ILE A 62 -35.77 -11.35 -18.21
C ILE A 62 -34.69 -12.43 -18.09
N ALA A 63 -34.42 -13.17 -19.17
CA ALA A 63 -33.35 -14.15 -19.27
C ALA A 63 -32.88 -14.29 -20.73
N ASP A 64 -31.68 -14.80 -20.97
CA ASP A 64 -31.28 -15.28 -22.29
C ASP A 64 -31.61 -16.77 -22.39
N PHE A 65 -32.24 -17.21 -23.48
CA PHE A 65 -32.55 -18.62 -23.77
C PHE A 65 -31.61 -19.16 -24.84
N THR A 66 -31.05 -20.36 -24.63
CA THR A 66 -30.20 -21.08 -25.57
C THR A 66 -30.82 -22.44 -25.90
N PRO A 67 -31.39 -22.62 -27.10
CA PRO A 67 -32.01 -23.88 -27.49
C PRO A 67 -30.99 -25.02 -27.57
N LYS A 68 -31.33 -26.18 -26.99
CA LYS A 68 -30.54 -27.43 -27.11
C LYS A 68 -30.69 -28.14 -28.45
N GLN A 69 -31.69 -27.77 -29.25
CA GLN A 69 -31.90 -28.32 -30.58
C GLN A 69 -32.56 -27.29 -31.49
N THR A 70 -32.27 -27.37 -32.79
CA THR A 70 -32.94 -26.52 -33.78
C THR A 70 -34.37 -27.02 -34.02
N GLY A 71 -35.36 -26.12 -34.00
CA GLY A 71 -36.76 -26.53 -34.21
C GLY A 71 -37.80 -25.43 -34.08
N LEU A 72 -39.06 -25.82 -34.20
CA LEU A 72 -40.21 -24.98 -33.88
C LEU A 72 -40.55 -25.11 -32.39
N TYR A 73 -40.38 -24.03 -31.64
CA TYR A 73 -40.68 -23.93 -30.22
C TYR A 73 -42.04 -23.27 -30.00
N GLN A 74 -42.82 -23.77 -29.05
CA GLN A 74 -44.02 -23.11 -28.53
C GLN A 74 -43.91 -23.02 -27.01
N PHE A 75 -43.94 -21.80 -26.47
CA PHE A 75 -43.85 -21.56 -25.03
C PHE A 75 -45.25 -21.48 -24.40
N ILE A 76 -45.42 -22.17 -23.28
CA ILE A 76 -46.68 -22.38 -22.59
C ILE A 76 -46.50 -21.93 -21.13
N THR A 77 -47.44 -21.17 -20.61
CA THR A 77 -47.49 -20.80 -19.18
C THR A 77 -48.89 -21.05 -18.62
N SER A 78 -49.09 -20.83 -17.32
CA SER A 78 -50.43 -20.88 -16.71
C SER A 78 -51.41 -20.04 -17.54
N SER A 79 -52.66 -20.51 -17.67
CA SER A 79 -53.70 -19.98 -18.57
C SER A 79 -54.24 -18.58 -18.19
N ASN A 80 -53.41 -17.78 -17.52
CA ASN A 80 -53.67 -16.42 -17.11
C ASN A 80 -53.60 -15.47 -18.32
N PRO A 81 -54.67 -14.72 -18.64
CA PRO A 81 -54.67 -13.79 -19.78
C PRO A 81 -53.75 -12.58 -19.60
N TYR A 82 -53.26 -12.34 -18.39
CA TYR A 82 -52.43 -11.18 -18.03
C TYR A 82 -50.92 -11.44 -18.15
N THR A 83 -50.52 -12.65 -18.54
CA THR A 83 -49.11 -13.04 -18.75
C THR A 83 -48.78 -13.04 -20.23
N HIS A 84 -47.67 -12.42 -20.61
CA HIS A 84 -47.14 -12.36 -21.98
C HIS A 84 -45.72 -12.93 -22.01
N ILE A 85 -45.35 -13.58 -23.12
CA ILE A 85 -44.01 -14.15 -23.33
C ILE A 85 -43.46 -13.60 -24.63
N PHE A 86 -42.23 -13.08 -24.59
CA PHE A 86 -41.52 -12.55 -25.74
C PHE A 86 -40.19 -13.26 -25.96
N VAL A 87 -39.85 -13.49 -27.22
CA VAL A 87 -38.53 -13.97 -27.66
C VAL A 87 -38.00 -12.99 -28.70
N ASP A 88 -36.85 -12.37 -28.43
CA ASP A 88 -36.28 -11.25 -29.21
C ASP A 88 -37.31 -10.16 -29.54
N GLY A 89 -38.14 -9.81 -28.56
CA GLY A 89 -39.18 -8.80 -28.69
C GLY A 89 -40.42 -9.21 -29.49
N LYS A 90 -40.48 -10.44 -30.00
CA LYS A 90 -41.70 -10.98 -30.63
C LYS A 90 -42.54 -11.71 -29.59
N GLU A 91 -43.82 -11.37 -29.48
CA GLU A 91 -44.74 -12.10 -28.61
C GLU A 91 -44.95 -13.53 -29.15
N VAL A 92 -44.68 -14.53 -28.31
CA VAL A 92 -44.67 -15.95 -28.70
C VAL A 92 -45.57 -16.84 -27.84
N LYS A 93 -46.26 -16.30 -26.85
CA LYS A 93 -47.14 -17.11 -25.97
C LYS A 93 -48.16 -17.89 -26.81
N ASP A 94 -48.20 -19.21 -26.59
CA ASP A 94 -49.07 -20.14 -27.32
C ASP A 94 -48.91 -20.13 -28.86
N THR A 95 -47.82 -19.56 -29.38
CA THR A 95 -47.51 -19.54 -30.83
C THR A 95 -46.15 -20.15 -31.13
N GLU A 96 -45.97 -20.64 -32.35
CA GLU A 96 -44.72 -21.28 -32.78
C GLU A 96 -43.66 -20.25 -33.23
N VAL A 97 -42.42 -20.44 -32.78
CA VAL A 97 -41.23 -19.67 -33.16
C VAL A 97 -40.09 -20.60 -33.54
N THR A 98 -39.37 -20.30 -34.62
CA THR A 98 -38.21 -21.09 -35.03
C THR A 98 -36.97 -20.62 -34.29
N LEU A 99 -36.28 -21.53 -33.60
CA LEU A 99 -35.04 -21.25 -32.89
C LEU A 99 -33.93 -22.22 -33.32
N THR A 100 -32.69 -21.72 -33.34
CA THR A 100 -31.50 -22.44 -33.76
C THR A 100 -30.71 -22.94 -32.54
N GLU A 101 -30.21 -24.17 -32.63
CA GLU A 101 -29.36 -24.77 -31.58
C GLU A 101 -28.13 -23.90 -31.31
N GLY A 102 -27.88 -23.60 -30.04
CA GLY A 102 -26.70 -22.86 -29.59
C GLY A 102 -26.73 -21.35 -29.81
N GLU A 103 -27.76 -20.79 -30.48
CA GLU A 103 -27.97 -19.34 -30.54
C GLU A 103 -28.59 -18.81 -29.24
N GLN A 104 -28.26 -17.59 -28.85
CA GLN A 104 -28.84 -16.92 -27.68
C GLN A 104 -29.96 -15.98 -28.09
N TYR A 105 -31.11 -16.11 -27.43
CA TYR A 105 -32.31 -15.29 -27.67
C TYR A 105 -32.75 -14.61 -26.37
N THR A 106 -33.16 -13.33 -26.43
CA THR A 106 -33.71 -12.62 -25.27
C THR A 106 -35.10 -13.15 -24.97
N PHE A 107 -35.32 -13.64 -23.75
CA PHE A 107 -36.57 -14.22 -23.28
C PHE A 107 -37.18 -13.36 -22.16
N VAL A 108 -38.39 -12.83 -22.39
CA VAL A 108 -39.06 -11.94 -21.44
C VAL A 108 -40.44 -12.46 -21.10
N ILE A 109 -40.78 -12.49 -19.81
CA ILE A 109 -42.14 -12.72 -19.32
C ILE A 109 -42.63 -11.42 -18.70
N LEU A 110 -43.79 -10.95 -19.15
CA LEU A 110 -44.46 -9.79 -18.58
C LEU A 110 -45.77 -10.20 -17.93
N TYR A 111 -46.07 -9.57 -16.81
CA TYR A 111 -47.36 -9.67 -16.14
C TYR A 111 -47.94 -8.29 -15.90
N PHE A 112 -49.13 -8.00 -16.45
CA PHE A 112 -49.79 -6.69 -16.37
C PHE A 112 -51.18 -6.77 -15.75
N GLY A 113 -51.59 -5.74 -15.01
CA GLY A 113 -52.99 -5.29 -14.99
C GLY A 113 -54.09 -6.24 -14.47
N ASN A 114 -53.85 -7.07 -13.45
CA ASN A 114 -54.97 -7.75 -12.75
C ASN A 114 -55.13 -7.33 -11.27
N PRO A 115 -56.17 -6.54 -10.93
CA PRO A 115 -56.45 -6.16 -9.55
C PRO A 115 -56.92 -7.32 -8.64
N GLU A 116 -57.30 -8.48 -9.20
CA GLU A 116 -57.82 -9.64 -8.45
C GLU A 116 -56.80 -10.76 -8.20
N VAL A 117 -55.58 -10.67 -8.73
CA VAL A 117 -54.55 -11.69 -8.52
C VAL A 117 -53.94 -11.61 -7.12
N LYS A 118 -53.71 -12.78 -6.50
CA LYS A 118 -52.98 -12.87 -5.24
C LYS A 118 -51.52 -12.59 -5.53
N GLU A 119 -50.89 -11.79 -4.68
CA GLU A 119 -49.46 -11.43 -4.79
C GLU A 119 -48.57 -12.68 -4.90
N GLU A 120 -48.97 -13.76 -4.23
CA GLU A 120 -48.38 -15.10 -4.30
C GLU A 120 -48.29 -15.66 -5.73
N ASP A 121 -49.25 -15.39 -6.59
CA ASP A 121 -49.28 -15.90 -7.97
C ASP A 121 -48.32 -15.12 -8.89
N LEU A 122 -48.01 -13.85 -8.57
CA LEU A 122 -46.99 -13.03 -9.29
C LEU A 122 -45.58 -13.55 -9.04
N PHE A 123 -45.38 -14.27 -7.95
CA PHE A 123 -44.10 -14.80 -7.55
C PHE A 123 -43.86 -16.22 -8.08
N GLN A 124 -44.80 -16.83 -8.81
CA GLN A 124 -44.76 -18.25 -9.13
C GLN A 124 -45.11 -18.54 -10.60
N PHE A 125 -44.28 -18.07 -11.55
CA PHE A 125 -44.50 -18.37 -12.96
C PHE A 125 -43.93 -19.74 -13.36
N GLU A 126 -44.80 -20.61 -13.84
CA GLU A 126 -44.41 -21.84 -14.54
C GLU A 126 -44.42 -21.60 -16.04
N VAL A 127 -43.28 -21.85 -16.67
CA VAL A 127 -43.15 -21.82 -18.13
C VAL A 127 -42.60 -23.16 -18.60
N LYS A 128 -43.22 -23.68 -19.65
CA LYS A 128 -42.93 -24.94 -20.32
C LYS A 128 -42.80 -24.68 -21.82
N TYR A 129 -42.20 -25.60 -22.56
CA TYR A 129 -42.19 -25.48 -24.01
C TYR A 129 -42.44 -26.82 -24.70
N THR A 130 -42.88 -26.78 -25.95
CA THR A 130 -42.83 -27.92 -26.87
C THR A 130 -41.84 -27.58 -27.98
N CYS A 131 -41.13 -28.58 -28.50
CA CYS A 131 -40.26 -28.43 -29.67
C CYS A 131 -40.68 -29.43 -30.74
N ASN A 132 -40.89 -28.98 -31.98
CA ASN A 132 -41.31 -29.81 -33.13
C ASN A 132 -42.56 -30.66 -32.84
N GLN A 133 -43.52 -30.10 -32.07
CA GLN A 133 -44.77 -30.78 -31.66
C GLN A 133 -44.57 -32.09 -30.87
N GLN A 134 -43.41 -32.23 -30.22
CA GLN A 134 -43.13 -33.31 -29.28
C GLN A 134 -43.77 -33.06 -27.90
N GLU A 135 -43.59 -33.98 -26.95
CA GLU A 135 -44.09 -33.85 -25.58
C GLU A 135 -43.63 -32.52 -24.93
N THR A 136 -44.50 -31.95 -24.08
CA THR A 136 -44.21 -30.75 -23.30
C THR A 136 -43.04 -30.99 -22.35
N GLN A 137 -42.00 -30.18 -22.47
CA GLN A 137 -40.82 -30.21 -21.62
C GLN A 137 -40.88 -29.07 -20.59
N GLU A 138 -40.36 -29.33 -19.40
CA GLU A 138 -40.11 -28.29 -18.41
C GLU A 138 -38.86 -27.50 -18.79
N ILE A 139 -38.79 -26.25 -18.35
CA ILE A 139 -37.60 -25.43 -18.51
C ILE A 139 -36.51 -25.94 -17.56
N GLU A 140 -35.36 -26.33 -18.11
CA GLU A 140 -34.17 -26.63 -17.32
C GLU A 140 -33.36 -25.35 -17.09
N ALA A 141 -32.79 -25.19 -15.90
CA ALA A 141 -31.99 -24.00 -15.57
C ALA A 141 -30.77 -23.79 -16.49
N GLU A 142 -30.27 -24.87 -17.11
CA GLU A 142 -29.14 -24.81 -18.03
C GLU A 142 -29.47 -24.16 -19.38
N ASP A 143 -30.75 -24.17 -19.78
CA ASP A 143 -31.21 -23.62 -21.06
C ASP A 143 -31.25 -22.10 -21.06
N PHE A 144 -31.09 -21.48 -19.89
CA PHE A 144 -31.13 -20.03 -19.71
C PHE A 144 -29.75 -19.48 -19.30
N SER A 145 -29.58 -18.16 -19.37
CA SER A 145 -28.50 -17.40 -18.75
C SER A 145 -28.98 -16.03 -18.28
N ILE A 146 -28.34 -15.49 -17.23
CA ILE A 146 -28.58 -14.10 -16.82
C ILE A 146 -28.18 -13.23 -18.03
N PRO A 147 -29.05 -12.32 -18.47
CA PRO A 147 -28.76 -11.46 -19.61
C PRO A 147 -27.46 -10.68 -19.38
N ARG A 148 -26.64 -10.52 -20.42
CA ARG A 148 -25.46 -9.63 -20.33
C ARG A 148 -25.85 -8.15 -20.19
N GLN A 149 -27.07 -7.80 -20.62
CA GLN A 149 -27.68 -6.48 -20.47
C GLN A 149 -29.14 -6.68 -20.07
N VAL A 150 -29.57 -6.05 -18.99
CA VAL A 150 -30.96 -6.08 -18.52
C VAL A 150 -31.62 -4.76 -18.91
N SER A 151 -32.30 -4.70 -20.06
CA SER A 151 -32.94 -3.45 -20.48
C SER A 151 -34.28 -3.22 -19.79
N PHE A 152 -34.43 -2.01 -19.23
CA PHE A 152 -35.66 -1.61 -18.56
C PHE A 152 -36.63 -0.87 -19.48
N GLU A 153 -36.17 -0.37 -20.63
CA GLU A 153 -36.88 0.55 -21.53
C GLU A 153 -37.84 -0.13 -22.51
N TYR A 154 -37.66 -1.42 -22.83
CA TYR A 154 -38.44 -2.07 -23.88
C TYR A 154 -39.64 -2.86 -23.34
N LEU A 155 -40.84 -2.30 -23.55
CA LEU A 155 -42.05 -3.09 -23.75
C LEU A 155 -42.17 -3.44 -25.23
N PRO A 156 -42.10 -4.72 -25.62
CA PRO A 156 -42.29 -5.10 -27.02
C PRO A 156 -43.79 -4.99 -27.35
N GLY A 157 -44.16 -3.93 -28.07
CA GLY A 157 -45.54 -3.66 -28.48
C GLY A 157 -46.15 -2.51 -27.67
N GLY A 158 -46.22 -1.33 -28.28
CA GLY A 158 -46.64 -0.09 -27.64
C GLY A 158 -48.01 -0.20 -26.95
N SER A 159 -47.99 -0.13 -25.62
CA SER A 159 -49.09 0.48 -24.87
C SER A 159 -48.70 1.92 -24.59
N ASP A 160 -49.38 2.87 -25.24
CA ASP A 160 -49.38 4.27 -24.83
C ASP A 160 -49.95 4.35 -23.41
N ASN A 161 -49.10 4.27 -22.39
CA ASN A 161 -49.50 4.58 -21.02
C ASN A 161 -49.57 6.10 -20.87
N THR A 162 -50.73 6.57 -20.43
CA THR A 162 -51.11 7.98 -20.29
C THR A 162 -51.06 8.45 -18.83
N ASP A 163 -50.25 7.81 -17.98
CA ASP A 163 -50.02 8.27 -16.61
C ASP A 163 -48.71 9.07 -16.52
N ASP A 164 -48.80 10.26 -15.90
CA ASP A 164 -47.77 11.30 -15.80
C ASP A 164 -46.55 10.95 -14.90
N GLU A 165 -46.44 9.73 -14.39
CA GLU A 165 -45.26 9.26 -13.64
C GLU A 165 -44.24 8.64 -14.60
N GLN A 166 -43.09 9.30 -14.77
CA GLN A 166 -42.01 8.75 -15.59
C GLN A 166 -41.51 7.44 -14.97
N PRO A 167 -41.34 6.37 -15.78
CA PRO A 167 -40.82 5.10 -15.29
C PRO A 167 -39.40 5.29 -14.76
N LEU A 168 -39.05 4.58 -13.70
CA LEU A 168 -37.65 4.50 -13.25
C LEU A 168 -36.83 3.80 -14.34
N LEU A 169 -35.76 4.47 -14.75
CA LEU A 169 -34.83 4.02 -15.77
C LEU A 169 -33.69 3.22 -15.14
N ASP A 170 -33.10 2.36 -15.94
CA ASP A 170 -31.76 1.79 -15.74
C ASP A 170 -31.04 2.04 -17.08
N THR A 171 -30.18 3.05 -17.08
CA THR A 171 -29.54 3.57 -18.28
C THR A 171 -28.41 2.65 -18.76
N ASP A 172 -27.70 1.98 -17.84
CA ASP A 172 -26.53 1.15 -18.15
C ASP A 172 -26.80 -0.35 -18.23
N ASN A 173 -28.03 -0.76 -17.90
CA ASN A 173 -28.59 -2.09 -18.00
C ASN A 173 -27.88 -3.11 -17.08
N ASP A 174 -27.39 -2.67 -15.92
CA ASP A 174 -26.74 -3.53 -14.93
C ASP A 174 -27.72 -4.26 -14.00
N GLY A 175 -29.02 -3.90 -14.05
CA GLY A 175 -30.07 -4.48 -13.24
C GLY A 175 -30.48 -3.63 -12.03
N ILE A 176 -29.99 -2.40 -11.90
CA ILE A 176 -30.30 -1.47 -10.81
C ILE A 176 -30.88 -0.17 -11.40
N TYR A 177 -31.92 0.38 -10.77
CA TYR A 177 -32.51 1.63 -11.24
C TYR A 177 -31.60 2.83 -10.96
N ASP A 178 -31.53 3.77 -11.91
CA ASP A 178 -30.70 4.99 -11.82
C ASP A 178 -30.92 5.74 -10.50
N GLU A 179 -32.18 5.90 -10.10
CA GLU A 179 -32.54 6.61 -8.86
C GLU A 179 -31.98 5.90 -7.63
N TRP A 180 -31.96 4.56 -7.65
CA TRP A 180 -31.45 3.76 -6.54
C TRP A 180 -29.94 3.85 -6.45
N GLU A 181 -29.23 3.90 -7.57
CA GLU A 181 -27.78 4.07 -7.58
C GLU A 181 -27.36 5.46 -7.09
N ILE A 182 -28.11 6.50 -7.47
CA ILE A 182 -27.86 7.88 -7.06
C ILE A 182 -28.19 8.09 -5.57
N ASN A 183 -29.37 7.65 -5.12
CA ASN A 183 -29.86 7.93 -3.77
C ASN A 183 -29.41 6.88 -2.73
N GLY A 184 -29.13 5.68 -3.22
CA GLY A 184 -28.56 4.54 -2.53
C GLY A 184 -29.52 3.36 -2.38
N TYR A 185 -28.93 2.16 -2.40
CA TYR A 185 -29.63 0.88 -2.36
C TYR A 185 -28.93 -0.12 -1.44
N THR A 186 -29.55 -1.27 -1.24
CA THR A 186 -28.94 -2.42 -0.59
C THR A 186 -29.45 -3.73 -1.15
N VAL A 187 -28.84 -4.85 -0.76
CA VAL A 187 -29.24 -6.20 -1.18
C VAL A 187 -29.61 -7.04 0.03
N ILE A 188 -30.86 -7.49 0.10
CA ILE A 188 -31.43 -8.31 1.17
C ILE A 188 -31.84 -9.65 0.58
N ASN A 189 -31.22 -10.76 0.99
CA ASN A 189 -31.53 -12.10 0.48
C ASN A 189 -31.53 -12.20 -1.07
N HIS A 190 -30.58 -11.52 -1.73
CA HIS A 190 -30.47 -11.39 -3.19
C HIS A 190 -31.54 -10.50 -3.86
N LEU A 191 -32.28 -9.72 -3.07
CA LEU A 191 -33.22 -8.70 -3.55
C LEU A 191 -32.61 -7.32 -3.43
N VAL A 192 -32.56 -6.59 -4.54
CA VAL A 192 -32.16 -5.18 -4.59
C VAL A 192 -33.36 -4.33 -4.17
N VAL A 193 -33.14 -3.47 -3.18
CA VAL A 193 -34.14 -2.55 -2.64
C VAL A 193 -33.53 -1.17 -2.37
N PRO A 194 -34.32 -0.08 -2.43
CA PRO A 194 -33.84 1.24 -2.07
C PRO A 194 -33.41 1.29 -0.59
N TRP A 195 -32.38 2.08 -0.29
CA TRP A 195 -31.83 2.17 1.06
C TRP A 195 -32.81 2.85 2.02
N GLU A 196 -32.89 2.28 3.24
CA GLU A 196 -33.57 2.88 4.39
C GLU A 196 -32.69 2.74 5.63
N GLU A 197 -32.66 3.77 6.47
CA GLU A 197 -31.80 3.81 7.68
C GLU A 197 -32.02 2.63 8.64
N LYS A 198 -33.23 2.04 8.65
CA LYS A 198 -33.54 0.86 9.46
C LYS A 198 -32.69 -0.38 9.10
N TYR A 199 -32.20 -0.47 7.86
CA TYR A 199 -31.39 -1.59 7.40
C TYR A 199 -29.96 -1.56 7.97
N ALA A 200 -29.44 -0.38 8.34
CA ALA A 200 -28.14 -0.26 9.00
C ALA A 200 -28.09 -1.04 10.32
N ALA A 201 -29.16 -0.98 11.12
CA ALA A 201 -29.27 -1.71 12.40
C ALA A 201 -29.29 -3.24 12.22
N GLN A 202 -29.60 -3.72 11.01
CA GLN A 202 -29.59 -5.15 10.66
C GLN A 202 -28.24 -5.58 10.05
N GLY A 203 -27.29 -4.65 9.89
CA GLY A 203 -25.96 -4.93 9.36
C GLY A 203 -25.82 -4.79 7.84
N TYR A 204 -26.88 -4.33 7.15
CA TYR A 204 -26.80 -4.04 5.71
C TYR A 204 -26.03 -2.75 5.45
N LYS A 205 -25.42 -2.67 4.27
CA LYS A 205 -24.65 -1.50 3.80
C LYS A 205 -25.43 -0.73 2.76
N LYS A 206 -25.30 0.60 2.79
CA LYS A 206 -25.77 1.49 1.74
C LYS A 206 -24.76 1.50 0.59
N TYR A 207 -25.18 1.07 -0.58
CA TYR A 207 -24.41 1.17 -1.82
C TYR A 207 -24.90 2.38 -2.63
N VAL A 208 -23.98 2.94 -3.40
CA VAL A 208 -24.21 3.97 -4.43
C VAL A 208 -23.24 3.67 -5.57
N SER A 209 -23.65 3.92 -6.81
CA SER A 209 -22.90 3.59 -8.03
C SER A 209 -23.21 4.62 -9.13
N ASN A 210 -22.56 4.48 -10.28
CA ASN A 210 -22.72 5.34 -11.44
C ASN A 210 -23.79 4.76 -12.38
N PRO A 211 -24.96 5.41 -12.53
CA PRO A 211 -26.06 4.87 -13.34
C PRO A 211 -25.83 4.85 -14.85
N ASN A 212 -24.69 5.37 -15.30
CA ASN A 212 -24.31 5.36 -16.71
C ASN A 212 -23.22 4.32 -17.01
N GLU A 213 -22.77 3.54 -16.02
CA GLU A 213 -21.65 2.62 -16.14
C GLU A 213 -21.90 1.34 -15.34
N SER A 214 -22.30 0.29 -16.06
CA SER A 214 -22.59 -1.04 -15.48
C SER A 214 -21.48 -1.64 -14.61
N HIS A 215 -20.26 -1.10 -14.69
CA HIS A 215 -19.10 -1.48 -13.90
C HIS A 215 -18.45 -0.20 -13.35
N THR A 216 -19.03 0.42 -12.31
CA THR A 216 -18.59 1.72 -11.80
C THR A 216 -17.07 1.81 -11.52
N ALA A 217 -16.44 0.73 -11.04
CA ALA A 217 -15.00 0.69 -10.75
C ALA A 217 -14.11 0.25 -11.94
N GLY A 218 -14.69 -0.01 -13.11
CA GLY A 218 -14.00 -0.47 -14.32
C GLY A 218 -13.47 -1.92 -14.26
N ASP A 219 -13.83 -2.66 -13.22
CA ASP A 219 -13.47 -4.07 -13.03
C ASP A 219 -14.45 -5.00 -13.79
N PRO A 220 -14.19 -6.31 -13.92
CA PRO A 220 -14.99 -7.18 -14.78
C PRO A 220 -16.33 -7.63 -14.19
N TYR A 221 -16.71 -7.12 -13.02
CA TYR A 221 -17.95 -7.47 -12.32
C TYR A 221 -18.89 -6.27 -12.24
N SER A 222 -20.19 -6.48 -12.54
CA SER A 222 -21.16 -5.39 -12.50
C SER A 222 -21.47 -4.92 -11.08
N ASP A 223 -22.08 -3.75 -10.92
CA ASP A 223 -22.39 -3.22 -9.60
C ASP A 223 -23.41 -4.11 -8.86
N LEU A 224 -24.40 -4.65 -9.58
CA LEU A 224 -25.29 -5.70 -9.06
C LEU A 224 -24.55 -6.98 -8.65
N GLU A 225 -23.63 -7.48 -9.47
CA GLU A 225 -22.86 -8.69 -9.15
C GLU A 225 -22.07 -8.50 -7.84
N LYS A 226 -21.43 -7.34 -7.69
CA LYS A 226 -20.65 -6.98 -6.49
C LYS A 226 -21.54 -6.83 -5.27
N ALA A 227 -22.59 -6.01 -5.33
CA ALA A 227 -23.48 -5.73 -4.21
C ALA A 227 -24.24 -6.99 -3.75
N SER A 228 -24.58 -7.91 -4.67
CA SER A 228 -25.26 -9.16 -4.35
C SER A 228 -24.33 -10.28 -3.87
N GLY A 229 -23.00 -10.10 -3.96
CA GLY A 229 -22.02 -11.15 -3.65
C GLY A 229 -22.02 -12.30 -4.67
N SER A 230 -22.51 -12.04 -5.89
CA SER A 230 -22.54 -12.99 -7.00
C SER A 230 -21.20 -13.12 -7.73
N ILE A 231 -20.13 -12.57 -7.16
CA ILE A 231 -18.75 -12.63 -7.66
C ILE A 231 -17.95 -13.77 -7.01
N ASP A 232 -16.71 -13.95 -7.47
CA ASP A 232 -15.78 -14.90 -6.85
C ASP A 232 -15.66 -14.66 -5.33
N ARG A 233 -15.95 -15.71 -4.53
CA ARG A 233 -15.90 -15.67 -3.06
C ARG A 233 -14.50 -15.40 -2.49
N ASN A 234 -13.45 -15.57 -3.30
CA ASN A 234 -12.08 -15.23 -2.92
C ASN A 234 -11.78 -13.72 -3.06
N ILE A 235 -12.69 -12.93 -3.64
CA ILE A 235 -12.59 -11.47 -3.67
C ILE A 235 -12.89 -10.93 -2.27
N LYS A 236 -12.07 -9.98 -1.82
CA LYS A 236 -12.25 -9.33 -0.52
C LYS A 236 -13.62 -8.65 -0.43
N LYS A 237 -14.28 -8.78 0.73
CA LYS A 237 -15.60 -8.19 1.00
C LYS A 237 -15.65 -6.66 0.85
N VAL A 238 -14.53 -5.96 0.99
CA VAL A 238 -14.45 -4.51 0.74
C VAL A 238 -14.70 -4.17 -0.74
N ALA A 239 -14.30 -5.05 -1.67
CA ALA A 239 -14.53 -4.90 -3.10
C ALA A 239 -15.90 -5.44 -3.55
N TRP A 240 -16.80 -5.76 -2.62
CA TRP A 240 -18.22 -5.98 -2.92
C TRP A 240 -18.98 -4.64 -2.99
N ASP A 241 -18.37 -3.55 -2.52
CA ASP A 241 -18.86 -2.20 -2.76
C ASP A 241 -18.57 -1.84 -4.23
N PRO A 242 -19.57 -1.43 -5.03
CA PRO A 242 -19.41 -1.01 -6.42
C PRO A 242 -18.25 -0.03 -6.64
N LEU A 243 -18.01 0.87 -5.68
CA LEU A 243 -16.99 1.90 -5.76
C LEU A 243 -15.56 1.41 -5.46
N VAL A 244 -15.38 0.19 -4.96
CA VAL A 244 -14.06 -0.38 -4.65
C VAL A 244 -13.76 -1.47 -5.67
N ALA A 245 -12.72 -1.28 -6.49
CA ALA A 245 -12.43 -2.21 -7.58
C ALA A 245 -11.99 -3.59 -7.05
N ALA A 246 -12.48 -4.64 -7.70
CA ALA A 246 -11.87 -5.97 -7.64
C ALA A 246 -10.59 -5.95 -8.48
N TYR A 247 -9.43 -5.83 -7.81
CA TYR A 247 -8.15 -5.58 -8.46
C TYR A 247 -7.05 -6.47 -7.84
N PRO A 248 -6.38 -7.32 -8.61
CA PRO A 248 -5.18 -8.00 -8.14
C PRO A 248 -4.00 -7.02 -8.14
N SER A 249 -3.25 -6.97 -7.04
CA SER A 249 -2.01 -6.18 -6.98
C SER A 249 -0.85 -7.12 -6.69
N ILE A 250 -0.15 -7.51 -7.76
CA ILE A 250 0.89 -8.52 -7.69
C ILE A 250 2.25 -7.88 -7.45
N THR A 251 2.98 -8.48 -6.53
CA THR A 251 4.30 -8.01 -6.17
C THR A 251 5.23 -9.16 -5.82
N VAL A 252 6.55 -8.93 -5.83
CA VAL A 252 7.58 -9.98 -5.72
C VAL A 252 8.65 -9.65 -4.68
N GLY A 253 8.70 -10.43 -3.60
CA GLY A 253 9.75 -10.32 -2.59
C GLY A 253 10.90 -11.28 -2.86
N MET A 254 12.12 -10.87 -2.56
CA MET A 254 13.29 -11.76 -2.50
C MET A 254 13.53 -12.17 -1.06
N GLU A 255 13.66 -13.48 -0.81
CA GLU A 255 14.00 -14.03 0.51
C GLU A 255 15.50 -14.25 0.66
N ARG A 256 16.16 -14.65 -0.44
CA ARG A 256 17.58 -15.01 -0.40
C ARG A 256 18.24 -14.78 -1.75
N LEU A 257 19.46 -14.26 -1.72
CA LEU A 257 20.32 -14.06 -2.88
C LEU A 257 21.58 -14.92 -2.75
N ILE A 258 21.87 -15.71 -3.78
CA ILE A 258 23.02 -16.61 -3.83
C ILE A 258 23.86 -16.24 -5.06
N LEU A 259 25.15 -16.00 -4.85
CA LEU A 259 26.13 -15.82 -5.91
C LEU A 259 27.10 -17.01 -5.94
N SER A 260 27.48 -17.43 -7.14
CA SER A 260 28.48 -18.49 -7.36
C SER A 260 29.44 -18.17 -8.49
N ASP A 261 30.64 -18.75 -8.43
CA ASP A 261 31.64 -18.72 -9.50
C ASP A 261 31.34 -19.72 -10.63
N ASN A 262 30.47 -20.69 -10.37
CA ASN A 262 30.07 -21.77 -11.26
C ASN A 262 28.56 -21.77 -11.53
N LYS A 263 28.17 -22.14 -12.76
CA LYS A 263 26.79 -22.27 -13.25
C LYS A 263 26.01 -23.37 -12.52
N GLU A 264 26.70 -24.43 -12.11
CA GLU A 264 26.06 -25.54 -11.38
C GLU A 264 26.00 -25.22 -9.89
N PHE A 265 24.83 -24.78 -9.43
CA PHE A 265 24.51 -24.48 -8.02
C PHE A 265 24.44 -25.71 -7.09
N SER A 266 24.73 -26.92 -7.58
CA SER A 266 24.80 -28.17 -6.80
C SER A 266 26.20 -28.82 -6.76
N SER A 267 27.15 -28.38 -7.59
CA SER A 267 28.51 -28.92 -7.66
C SER A 267 29.30 -28.71 -6.36
N SER A 268 30.14 -29.69 -5.98
CA SER A 268 31.01 -29.64 -4.78
C SER A 268 32.33 -28.90 -4.99
N SER A 269 32.58 -28.39 -6.20
CA SER A 269 33.87 -27.78 -6.61
C SER A 269 33.82 -26.25 -6.78
N GLY A 270 32.63 -25.64 -6.86
CA GLY A 270 32.47 -24.19 -7.00
C GLY A 270 32.35 -23.46 -5.66
N LYS A 271 32.87 -22.22 -5.59
CA LYS A 271 32.66 -21.34 -4.45
C LYS A 271 31.28 -20.70 -4.52
N ARG A 272 30.58 -20.67 -3.38
CA ARG A 272 29.26 -20.05 -3.26
C ARG A 272 29.17 -19.18 -2.04
N ILE A 273 28.46 -18.07 -2.19
CA ILE A 273 28.13 -17.16 -1.11
C ILE A 273 26.64 -16.92 -1.17
N SER A 274 25.97 -17.05 -0.04
CA SER A 274 24.55 -16.77 0.08
C SER A 274 24.30 -15.74 1.16
N ARG A 275 23.37 -14.82 0.90
CA ARG A 275 22.87 -13.88 1.90
C ARG A 275 21.35 -13.98 1.96
N GLU A 276 20.82 -14.05 3.17
CA GLU A 276 19.41 -13.78 3.41
C GLU A 276 19.16 -12.30 3.10
N THR A 277 18.05 -12.00 2.44
CA THR A 277 17.70 -10.64 2.04
C THR A 277 16.40 -10.21 2.69
N SER A 278 16.26 -8.90 2.90
CA SER A 278 14.97 -8.30 3.23
C SER A 278 14.46 -7.54 2.01
N SER A 279 13.16 -7.51 1.78
CA SER A 279 12.60 -6.80 0.63
C SER A 279 11.38 -5.98 1.05
N SER A 280 11.18 -4.84 0.39
CA SER A 280 10.10 -3.90 0.68
C SER A 280 9.53 -3.32 -0.61
N SER A 281 8.20 -3.33 -0.75
CA SER A 281 7.48 -2.88 -1.95
C SER A 281 7.26 -1.36 -2.00
N SER A 282 7.49 -0.64 -0.90
CA SER A 282 7.33 0.82 -0.83
C SER A 282 8.64 1.58 -0.67
N ALA A 283 9.75 0.88 -0.43
CA ALA A 283 11.05 1.50 -0.27
C ALA A 283 11.44 2.34 -1.49
N SER A 284 11.12 1.89 -2.70
CA SER A 284 11.36 2.64 -3.95
C SER A 284 10.64 3.99 -4.00
N ASN A 285 9.41 4.07 -3.48
CA ASN A 285 8.63 5.32 -3.43
C ASN A 285 9.29 6.36 -2.52
N THR A 286 10.09 5.88 -1.57
CA THR A 286 10.70 6.71 -0.53
C THR A 286 12.17 7.06 -0.77
N GLU A 287 12.88 6.34 -1.64
CA GLU A 287 14.31 6.64 -1.97
C GLU A 287 14.50 8.07 -2.51
N GLY A 288 13.46 8.65 -3.13
CA GLY A 288 13.48 10.00 -3.70
C GLY A 288 13.09 11.13 -2.74
N ILE A 289 12.79 10.83 -1.47
CA ILE A 289 12.34 11.82 -0.49
C ILE A 289 13.56 12.36 0.28
N ASP A 290 14.04 13.55 -0.12
CA ASP A 290 15.04 14.31 0.62
C ASP A 290 14.36 15.41 1.48
N VAL A 291 14.81 15.60 2.73
CA VAL A 291 14.28 16.61 3.66
C VAL A 291 14.42 18.03 3.12
N SER A 292 15.46 18.28 2.33
CA SER A 292 15.76 19.62 1.79
C SER A 292 14.92 20.02 0.57
N ALA A 293 14.29 19.07 -0.12
CA ALA A 293 13.61 19.31 -1.40
C ALA A 293 12.24 18.60 -1.60
N GLY A 294 11.87 17.62 -0.76
CA GLY A 294 10.79 16.66 -1.02
C GLY A 294 9.58 16.71 -0.07
N PHE A 295 9.54 17.59 0.93
CA PHE A 295 8.35 17.74 1.76
C PHE A 295 7.32 18.65 1.11
N SER A 296 6.07 18.19 1.02
CA SER A 296 5.00 19.00 0.47
C SER A 296 4.73 20.24 1.33
N LEU A 297 4.55 21.38 0.65
CA LEU A 297 4.27 22.74 1.16
C LEU A 297 2.90 22.91 1.82
N PHE A 298 2.14 21.84 2.07
CA PHE A 298 0.81 21.94 2.68
C PHE A 298 0.95 22.30 4.17
N GLU A 299 0.65 23.55 4.52
CA GLU A 299 0.54 23.97 5.92
C GLU A 299 -0.49 23.08 6.64
N GLY A 300 -0.05 22.38 7.70
CA GLY A 300 -0.91 21.54 8.54
C GLY A 300 -0.97 20.04 8.18
N PHE A 301 -0.45 19.58 7.02
CA PHE A 301 -0.50 18.16 6.63
C PHE A 301 0.88 17.48 6.59
N SER A 302 0.94 16.22 7.03
CA SER A 302 2.17 15.41 6.92
C SER A 302 2.28 14.75 5.55
N GLY A 303 2.63 15.51 4.51
CA GLY A 303 2.86 14.99 3.16
C GLY A 303 4.30 15.13 2.67
N SER A 304 4.76 14.18 1.85
CA SER A 304 5.95 14.27 1.01
C SER A 304 5.61 13.97 -0.46
N VAL A 305 6.44 14.48 -1.37
CA VAL A 305 6.29 14.28 -2.81
C VAL A 305 7.53 13.57 -3.32
N THR A 306 7.30 12.45 -4.01
CA THR A 306 8.40 11.68 -4.60
C THR A 306 8.52 11.94 -6.11
N GLY A 307 9.76 11.92 -6.61
CA GLY A 307 10.06 11.94 -8.04
C GLY A 307 9.80 10.60 -8.73
N HIS A 308 9.67 9.51 -7.97
CA HIS A 308 9.43 8.17 -8.46
C HIS A 308 8.33 7.54 -7.59
N TYR A 309 7.15 7.32 -8.16
CA TYR A 309 6.06 6.62 -7.50
C TYR A 309 5.74 5.36 -8.30
N SER A 310 5.73 4.21 -7.64
CA SER A 310 5.21 2.96 -8.14
C SER A 310 4.21 2.41 -7.13
N HIS A 311 3.12 1.80 -7.61
CA HIS A 311 2.33 0.90 -6.79
C HIS A 311 3.13 -0.37 -6.47
N THR A 312 2.54 -1.38 -5.84
CA THR A 312 3.33 -2.48 -5.25
C THR A 312 4.11 -3.31 -6.28
N SER A 313 3.94 -3.13 -7.59
CA SER A 313 4.66 -3.85 -8.65
C SER A 313 6.19 -3.75 -8.62
N THR A 314 6.77 -2.87 -7.80
CA THR A 314 8.23 -2.76 -7.60
C THR A 314 8.62 -3.14 -6.18
N HIS A 315 9.59 -4.04 -6.03
CA HIS A 315 10.25 -4.36 -4.77
C HIS A 315 11.70 -3.90 -4.78
N THR A 316 12.12 -3.25 -3.71
CA THR A 316 13.53 -3.01 -3.46
C THR A 316 14.03 -4.08 -2.49
N VAL A 317 15.06 -4.82 -2.93
CA VAL A 317 15.75 -5.82 -2.12
C VAL A 317 16.91 -5.14 -1.43
N ASN A 318 16.87 -5.17 -0.10
CA ASN A 318 17.98 -4.76 0.72
C ASN A 318 18.83 -5.99 1.06
N SER A 319 20.03 -6.06 0.49
CA SER A 319 21.06 -7.06 0.79
C SER A 319 22.06 -6.58 1.86
N ALA A 320 21.79 -5.42 2.48
CA ALA A 320 22.70 -4.77 3.42
C ALA A 320 22.60 -5.32 4.86
N GLN A 321 23.45 -6.29 5.22
CA GLN A 321 24.35 -6.26 6.41
C GLN A 321 24.92 -7.62 6.86
N THR A 322 26.21 -7.67 7.22
CA THR A 322 26.77 -7.86 8.60
C THR A 322 28.19 -8.46 8.65
N SER A 323 28.69 -9.18 7.64
CA SER A 323 29.95 -9.92 7.81
C SER A 323 31.24 -9.18 7.44
N GLY A 324 31.18 -8.00 6.83
CA GLY A 324 32.37 -7.24 6.43
C GLY A 324 33.26 -7.95 5.39
N GLN A 325 32.74 -8.95 4.68
CA GLN A 325 33.48 -9.78 3.72
C GLN A 325 33.10 -9.47 2.28
N ASP A 326 34.14 -9.32 1.45
CA ASP A 326 34.06 -8.89 0.06
C ASP A 326 33.61 -10.05 -0.86
N TRP A 327 32.56 -9.85 -1.66
CA TRP A 327 31.94 -10.91 -2.47
C TRP A 327 32.83 -11.32 -3.64
N SER A 328 33.40 -10.33 -4.32
CA SER A 328 34.35 -10.53 -5.42
C SER A 328 35.58 -11.32 -4.99
N GLU A 329 36.18 -10.98 -3.84
CA GLU A 329 37.36 -11.64 -3.29
C GLU A 329 37.08 -13.10 -2.90
N GLN A 330 35.94 -13.35 -2.25
CA GLN A 330 35.57 -14.69 -1.80
C GLN A 330 35.25 -15.62 -2.97
N LEU A 331 34.53 -15.13 -3.98
CA LEU A 331 34.27 -15.88 -5.21
C LEU A 331 35.54 -16.04 -6.04
N GLY A 332 36.58 -15.21 -5.82
CA GLY A 332 37.84 -15.24 -6.56
C GLY A 332 37.67 -14.83 -8.02
N LEU A 333 36.71 -13.94 -8.29
CA LEU A 333 36.39 -13.48 -9.63
C LEU A 333 37.47 -12.53 -10.15
N ASN A 334 37.93 -12.74 -11.37
CA ASN A 334 38.74 -11.75 -12.09
C ASN A 334 37.86 -10.87 -12.99
N SER A 335 38.45 -9.80 -13.56
CA SER A 335 37.73 -8.82 -14.39
C SER A 335 37.10 -9.38 -15.67
N ALA A 336 37.47 -10.59 -16.10
CA ALA A 336 36.90 -11.28 -17.25
C ALA A 336 35.84 -12.35 -16.86
N GLN A 337 35.59 -12.54 -15.56
CA GLN A 337 34.65 -13.52 -15.03
C GLN A 337 33.36 -12.86 -14.55
N ALA A 338 32.29 -13.66 -14.45
CA ALA A 338 30.98 -13.25 -13.97
C ALA A 338 30.54 -14.16 -12.82
N ALA A 339 29.84 -13.59 -11.86
CA ALA A 339 29.09 -14.34 -10.86
C ALA A 339 27.78 -14.84 -11.47
N TYR A 340 27.34 -16.04 -11.09
CA TYR A 340 26.01 -16.55 -11.41
C TYR A 340 25.06 -16.27 -10.26
N VAL A 341 23.84 -15.86 -10.60
CA VAL A 341 22.83 -15.40 -9.65
C VAL A 341 21.76 -16.47 -9.48
N ASN A 342 21.43 -16.78 -8.24
CA ASN A 342 20.23 -17.51 -7.87
C ASN A 342 19.47 -16.71 -6.81
N ALA A 343 18.28 -16.24 -7.19
CA ALA A 343 17.40 -15.47 -6.32
C ALA A 343 16.20 -16.32 -5.91
N ASN A 344 16.02 -16.53 -4.62
CA ASN A 344 14.80 -17.14 -4.10
C ASN A 344 13.74 -16.05 -3.92
N ILE A 345 12.64 -16.16 -4.64
CA ILE A 345 11.57 -15.18 -4.65
C ILE A 345 10.23 -15.78 -4.24
N ARG A 346 9.34 -14.91 -3.80
CA ARG A 346 7.95 -15.21 -3.52
C ARG A 346 7.07 -14.09 -4.07
N TYR A 347 5.98 -14.46 -4.73
CA TYR A 347 4.97 -13.50 -5.17
C TYR A 347 3.94 -13.29 -4.06
N TYR A 348 3.39 -12.09 -3.98
CA TYR A 348 2.37 -11.67 -3.03
C TYR A 348 1.26 -10.97 -3.81
N ASN A 349 0.01 -11.14 -3.37
CA ASN A 349 -1.09 -10.35 -3.87
C ASN A 349 -1.61 -9.45 -2.75
N THR A 350 -1.43 -8.13 -2.92
CA THR A 350 -1.80 -7.09 -1.92
C THR A 350 -3.12 -6.41 -2.24
N GLY A 351 -3.77 -6.82 -3.34
CA GLY A 351 -5.00 -6.24 -3.85
C GLY A 351 -6.26 -6.82 -3.19
N THR A 352 -7.36 -6.79 -3.93
CA THR A 352 -8.69 -7.24 -3.49
C THR A 352 -9.21 -8.44 -4.27
N ALA A 353 -8.62 -8.78 -5.43
CA ALA A 353 -9.08 -9.89 -6.26
C ALA A 353 -7.99 -10.96 -6.49
N PRO A 354 -8.37 -12.24 -6.63
CA PRO A 354 -7.44 -13.33 -6.94
C PRO A 354 -6.98 -13.28 -8.39
N VAL A 355 -5.82 -13.89 -8.66
CA VAL A 355 -5.37 -14.22 -10.03
C VAL A 355 -5.33 -15.72 -10.20
N TYR A 356 -5.94 -16.24 -11.27
CA TYR A 356 -5.86 -17.65 -11.67
C TYR A 356 -4.91 -17.81 -12.85
N LYS A 357 -4.34 -19.01 -13.03
CA LYS A 357 -3.37 -19.28 -14.12
C LYS A 357 -2.25 -18.22 -14.20
N PHE A 358 -1.68 -17.90 -13.04
CA PHE A 358 -0.80 -16.74 -12.88
C PHE A 358 0.62 -17.04 -13.37
N ILE A 359 1.08 -16.23 -14.33
CA ILE A 359 2.42 -16.27 -14.91
C ILE A 359 3.02 -14.84 -14.92
N PRO A 360 3.95 -14.52 -14.01
CA PRO A 360 4.56 -13.19 -13.91
C PRO A 360 5.76 -13.00 -14.83
N THR A 361 5.99 -11.75 -15.25
CA THR A 361 7.28 -11.29 -15.80
C THR A 361 7.97 -10.36 -14.80
N THR A 362 9.18 -10.72 -14.37
CA THR A 362 9.96 -10.00 -13.37
C THR A 362 11.31 -9.56 -13.92
N ASN A 363 11.64 -8.28 -13.81
CA ASN A 363 12.96 -7.74 -14.08
C ASN A 363 13.80 -7.71 -12.81
N LEU A 364 15.07 -8.06 -12.95
CA LEU A 364 16.11 -7.85 -11.94
C LEU A 364 16.93 -6.62 -12.36
N VAL A 365 16.90 -5.55 -11.55
CA VAL A 365 17.49 -4.25 -11.90
C VAL A 365 18.49 -3.81 -10.83
N LEU A 366 19.66 -3.34 -11.24
CA LEU A 366 20.66 -2.71 -10.36
C LEU A 366 20.92 -1.28 -10.85
N GLY A 367 20.48 -0.30 -10.06
CA GLY A 367 20.50 1.11 -10.45
C GLY A 367 19.56 1.39 -11.62
N LYS A 368 20.14 1.62 -12.79
CA LYS A 368 19.43 1.83 -14.06
C LYS A 368 19.60 0.68 -15.06
N GLU A 369 20.33 -0.37 -14.68
CA GLU A 369 20.67 -1.48 -15.57
C GLU A 369 19.81 -2.71 -15.25
N THR A 370 19.10 -3.22 -16.25
CA THR A 370 18.39 -4.50 -16.15
C THR A 370 19.39 -5.65 -16.33
N ILE A 371 19.58 -6.42 -15.27
CA ILE A 371 20.44 -7.61 -15.24
C ILE A 371 19.76 -8.77 -15.95
N ALA A 372 18.46 -8.95 -15.71
CA ALA A 372 17.68 -10.05 -16.24
C ALA A 372 16.20 -9.68 -16.35
N THR A 373 15.53 -10.25 -17.35
CA THR A 373 14.06 -10.29 -17.44
C THR A 373 13.66 -11.75 -17.47
N ILE A 374 12.79 -12.13 -16.54
CA ILE A 374 12.43 -13.53 -16.28
C ILE A 374 10.92 -13.64 -16.35
N THR A 375 10.43 -14.44 -17.28
CA THR A 375 9.01 -14.78 -17.37
C THR A 375 8.81 -16.17 -16.77
N GLY A 376 7.81 -16.30 -15.89
CA GLY A 376 7.42 -17.58 -15.32
C GLY A 376 7.15 -18.61 -16.42
N GLN A 377 7.62 -19.84 -16.21
CA GLN A 377 7.41 -20.94 -17.15
C GLN A 377 6.03 -21.59 -16.90
N MET A 378 5.48 -22.33 -17.87
CA MET A 378 4.18 -23.03 -17.70
C MET A 378 4.18 -24.00 -16.51
N ASN A 379 5.30 -24.69 -16.23
CA ASN A 379 5.44 -25.55 -15.04
C ASN A 379 5.62 -24.77 -13.72
N GLN A 380 5.76 -23.45 -13.78
CA GLN A 380 5.79 -22.54 -12.64
C GLN A 380 4.48 -21.75 -12.50
N GLU A 381 3.50 -21.99 -13.38
CA GLU A 381 2.16 -21.39 -13.32
C GLU A 381 1.53 -21.67 -11.95
N ALA A 382 1.11 -20.60 -11.28
CA ALA A 382 0.31 -20.75 -10.08
C ALA A 382 -1.16 -20.93 -10.47
N PHE A 383 -1.77 -22.04 -10.05
CA PHE A 383 -3.21 -22.26 -10.26
C PHE A 383 -4.07 -21.10 -9.75
N SER A 384 -3.71 -20.55 -8.59
CA SER A 384 -4.37 -19.40 -7.99
C SER A 384 -3.45 -18.64 -7.04
N LEU A 385 -3.54 -17.32 -7.04
CA LEU A 385 -2.96 -16.43 -6.03
C LEU A 385 -4.05 -15.52 -5.45
N PRO A 386 -4.72 -15.94 -4.36
CA PRO A 386 -5.73 -15.13 -3.69
C PRO A 386 -5.16 -13.84 -3.11
N PRO A 387 -6.00 -12.83 -2.85
CA PRO A 387 -5.61 -11.65 -2.07
C PRO A 387 -4.96 -12.08 -0.76
N ASP A 388 -4.00 -11.30 -0.28
CA ASP A 388 -3.33 -11.49 1.01
C ASP A 388 -2.51 -12.77 1.16
N GLN A 389 -2.35 -13.52 0.06
CA GLN A 389 -1.60 -14.76 0.03
C GLN A 389 -0.33 -14.63 -0.81
N THR A 390 0.45 -15.70 -0.75
CA THR A 390 1.75 -15.78 -1.40
C THR A 390 1.84 -17.00 -2.31
N TYR A 391 2.61 -16.88 -3.38
CA TYR A 391 3.02 -17.99 -4.23
C TYR A 391 4.54 -18.16 -4.25
N PRO A 392 5.07 -19.31 -3.83
CA PRO A 392 4.37 -20.43 -3.18
C PRO A 392 3.79 -20.02 -1.82
N ARG A 393 2.93 -20.86 -1.21
CA ARG A 393 2.38 -20.57 0.14
C ARG A 393 3.50 -20.44 1.17
N ARG A 394 3.33 -19.60 2.21
CA ARG A 394 4.37 -19.28 3.20
C ARG A 394 5.07 -20.49 3.87
N HIS A 395 4.36 -21.61 4.04
CA HIS A 395 4.95 -22.84 4.62
C HIS A 395 5.76 -23.67 3.61
N LEU A 396 5.79 -23.28 2.34
CA LEU A 396 6.56 -23.88 1.27
C LEU A 396 7.79 -23.03 0.95
N HIS A 397 8.84 -23.68 0.46
CA HIS A 397 10.04 -22.99 -0.02
C HIS A 397 9.74 -22.05 -1.19
N ALA A 398 10.49 -20.95 -1.25
CA ALA A 398 10.41 -19.97 -2.33
C ALA A 398 10.84 -20.53 -3.70
N ILE A 399 10.46 -19.82 -4.77
CA ILE A 399 10.85 -20.14 -6.14
C ILE A 399 12.29 -19.71 -6.34
N ALA A 400 13.15 -20.64 -6.81
CA ALA A 400 14.51 -20.31 -7.22
C ALA A 400 14.52 -19.78 -8.65
N LEU A 401 14.97 -18.54 -8.83
CA LEU A 401 15.25 -17.94 -10.12
C LEU A 401 16.75 -17.96 -10.38
N ASN A 402 17.18 -18.91 -11.22
CA ASN A 402 18.58 -19.10 -11.58
C ASN A 402 18.84 -19.09 -13.09
N THR A 403 17.80 -19.08 -13.93
CA THR A 403 17.91 -19.17 -15.40
C THR A 403 16.95 -18.23 -16.13
N LEU A 404 17.32 -17.80 -17.34
CA LEU A 404 16.58 -16.86 -18.18
C LEU A 404 15.57 -17.50 -19.14
N ASP A 405 15.73 -18.78 -19.45
CA ASP A 405 15.01 -19.47 -20.53
C ASP A 405 14.12 -20.61 -20.01
N GLN A 406 13.13 -20.98 -20.83
CA GLN A 406 12.13 -22.01 -20.52
C GLN A 406 12.69 -23.43 -20.36
N PHE A 407 13.94 -23.68 -20.79
CA PHE A 407 14.62 -24.97 -20.64
C PHE A 407 15.61 -24.98 -19.48
N SER A 408 15.69 -23.89 -18.70
CA SER A 408 16.61 -23.72 -17.58
C SER A 408 18.08 -23.94 -17.97
N SER A 409 18.49 -23.42 -19.14
CA SER A 409 19.82 -23.63 -19.73
C SER A 409 20.73 -22.38 -19.70
N ILE A 410 20.16 -21.18 -19.65
CA ILE A 410 20.90 -19.91 -19.65
C ILE A 410 20.90 -19.32 -18.24
N PRO A 411 22.01 -19.36 -17.49
CA PRO A 411 22.04 -18.84 -16.13
C PRO A 411 22.01 -17.31 -16.11
N ILE A 412 21.47 -16.74 -15.04
CA ILE A 412 21.57 -15.30 -14.77
C ILE A 412 23.00 -15.00 -14.32
N SER A 413 23.62 -13.96 -14.87
CA SER A 413 25.01 -13.61 -14.54
C SER A 413 25.21 -12.11 -14.33
N MET A 414 26.11 -11.76 -13.41
CA MET A 414 26.58 -10.40 -13.15
C MET A 414 28.09 -10.33 -13.37
N ASN A 415 28.56 -9.34 -14.14
CA ASN A 415 29.99 -9.07 -14.25
C ASN A 415 30.55 -8.50 -12.93
N ILE A 416 31.88 -8.41 -12.83
CA ILE A 416 32.55 -7.92 -11.62
C ILE A 416 32.06 -6.53 -11.20
N ASN A 417 31.87 -5.60 -12.14
CA ASN A 417 31.42 -4.24 -11.82
C ASN A 417 30.02 -4.23 -11.19
N LEU A 418 29.12 -5.10 -11.63
CA LEU A 418 27.79 -5.25 -11.05
C LEU A 418 27.84 -5.90 -9.66
N VAL A 419 28.71 -6.91 -9.48
CA VAL A 419 28.96 -7.52 -8.17
C VAL A 419 29.52 -6.49 -7.20
N ASP A 420 30.51 -5.70 -7.63
CA ASP A 420 31.12 -4.64 -6.82
C ASP A 420 30.12 -3.55 -6.49
N ARG A 421 29.25 -3.14 -7.43
CA ARG A 421 28.20 -2.16 -7.16
C ARG A 421 27.19 -2.64 -6.11
N LEU A 422 26.76 -3.90 -6.22
CA LEU A 422 25.85 -4.54 -5.27
C LEU A 422 26.53 -4.75 -3.90
N GLU A 423 27.84 -5.03 -3.91
CA GLU A 423 28.69 -5.11 -2.71
C GLU A 423 28.81 -3.75 -2.02
N ASN A 424 29.01 -2.68 -2.80
CA ASN A 424 29.09 -1.28 -2.35
C ASN A 424 27.72 -0.69 -1.94
N GLY A 425 26.68 -1.53 -1.82
CA GLY A 425 25.38 -1.16 -1.27
C GLY A 425 24.36 -0.63 -2.28
N GLU A 426 24.63 -0.73 -3.59
CA GLU A 426 23.60 -0.44 -4.57
C GLU A 426 22.47 -1.48 -4.48
N LYS A 427 21.24 -1.00 -4.26
CA LYS A 427 20.10 -1.86 -3.98
C LYS A 427 19.63 -2.56 -5.25
N LEU A 428 19.48 -3.87 -5.16
CA LEU A 428 18.86 -4.69 -6.19
C LEU A 428 17.35 -4.46 -6.17
N LYS A 429 16.73 -4.26 -7.32
CA LYS A 429 15.28 -4.09 -7.46
C LYS A 429 14.70 -5.24 -8.25
N LEU A 430 13.53 -5.69 -7.82
CA LEU A 430 12.68 -6.61 -8.57
C LEU A 430 11.46 -5.84 -9.05
N GLU A 431 11.23 -5.82 -10.36
CA GLU A 431 10.10 -5.11 -10.95
C GLU A 431 9.21 -6.13 -11.65
N THR A 432 7.98 -6.31 -11.17
CA THR A 432 6.95 -7.08 -11.89
C THR A 432 6.30 -6.16 -12.92
N THR A 433 6.69 -6.28 -14.18
CA THR A 433 6.24 -5.37 -15.24
C THR A 433 4.82 -5.68 -15.70
N GLN A 434 4.52 -6.97 -15.83
CA GLN A 434 3.23 -7.49 -16.27
C GLN A 434 3.06 -8.93 -15.79
N PHE A 435 1.84 -9.43 -15.84
CA PHE A 435 1.55 -10.84 -15.64
C PHE A 435 0.43 -11.29 -16.58
N GLN A 436 0.49 -12.55 -16.98
CA GLN A 436 -0.66 -13.26 -17.54
C GLN A 436 -1.45 -13.85 -16.38
N GLY A 437 -2.77 -13.73 -16.43
CA GLY A 437 -3.61 -14.25 -15.37
C GLY A 437 -5.08 -13.96 -15.60
N ALA A 438 -5.90 -14.95 -15.25
CA ALA A 438 -7.33 -14.91 -15.44
C ALA A 438 -8.10 -14.55 -14.16
N PHE A 439 -9.35 -14.11 -14.34
CA PHE A 439 -10.33 -13.97 -13.27
C PHE A 439 -11.46 -15.01 -13.39
N ALA A 440 -12.11 -15.32 -12.27
CA ALA A 440 -13.24 -16.23 -12.23
C ALA A 440 -14.56 -15.45 -12.27
N LYS A 441 -15.50 -15.89 -13.09
CA LYS A 441 -16.91 -15.50 -12.95
C LYS A 441 -17.67 -16.62 -12.26
N ARG A 442 -18.72 -16.30 -11.52
CA ARG A 442 -19.61 -17.36 -11.02
C ARG A 442 -20.51 -17.82 -12.16
N ASP A 443 -20.57 -19.13 -12.35
CA ASP A 443 -21.67 -19.67 -13.12
C ASP A 443 -22.98 -19.54 -12.33
N PRO A 444 -24.11 -19.71 -13.01
CA PRO A 444 -25.37 -19.51 -12.34
C PRO A 444 -25.82 -20.67 -11.45
N ALA A 445 -25.21 -21.86 -11.58
CA ALA A 445 -25.34 -22.95 -10.60
C ALA A 445 -24.55 -22.66 -9.30
N GLY A 446 -23.83 -21.54 -9.24
CA GLY A 446 -23.06 -21.06 -8.10
C GLY A 446 -21.61 -21.54 -8.09
N GLY A 447 -21.20 -22.30 -9.11
CA GLY A 447 -19.83 -22.71 -9.36
C GLY A 447 -18.94 -21.56 -9.80
N GLN A 448 -17.63 -21.71 -9.66
CA GLN A 448 -16.64 -20.75 -10.18
C GLN A 448 -16.16 -21.25 -11.55
N VAL A 449 -16.20 -20.37 -12.54
CA VAL A 449 -15.75 -20.65 -13.90
C VAL A 449 -14.60 -19.72 -14.26
N VAL A 450 -13.49 -20.33 -14.66
CA VAL A 450 -12.32 -19.65 -15.21
C VAL A 450 -12.18 -20.11 -16.66
N ILE A 451 -12.55 -19.24 -17.59
CA ILE A 451 -12.33 -19.44 -19.03
C ILE A 451 -11.09 -18.67 -19.50
N GLU A 452 -10.55 -19.03 -20.67
CA GLU A 452 -9.30 -18.46 -21.17
C GLU A 452 -9.43 -16.98 -21.56
N GLU A 453 -10.63 -16.53 -21.91
CA GLU A 453 -10.91 -15.16 -22.33
C GLU A 453 -10.98 -14.16 -21.17
N ASN A 454 -11.09 -14.64 -19.93
CA ASN A 454 -11.23 -13.81 -18.73
C ASN A 454 -9.87 -13.26 -18.26
N GLU A 455 -9.22 -12.40 -19.04
CA GLU A 455 -7.87 -11.93 -18.74
C GLU A 455 -7.85 -10.57 -18.01
N TRP A 456 -7.11 -10.50 -16.90
CA TRP A 456 -6.94 -9.27 -16.11
C TRP A 456 -6.28 -8.12 -16.89
N ALA A 457 -5.43 -8.45 -17.87
CA ALA A 457 -4.73 -7.47 -18.69
C ALA A 457 -5.67 -6.51 -19.44
N ASN A 458 -6.91 -6.94 -19.72
CA ASN A 458 -7.92 -6.13 -20.39
C ASN A 458 -8.54 -5.07 -19.45
N TYR A 459 -8.58 -5.33 -18.14
CA TYR A 459 -9.30 -4.52 -17.16
C TYR A 459 -8.39 -3.65 -16.30
N ILE A 460 -7.15 -4.06 -16.03
CA ILE A 460 -6.21 -3.27 -15.20
C ILE A 460 -6.06 -1.82 -15.71
N PRO A 461 -5.81 -1.54 -17.00
CA PRO A 461 -5.70 -0.16 -17.48
C PRO A 461 -6.99 0.66 -17.35
N GLN A 462 -8.15 0.00 -17.41
CA GLN A 462 -9.46 0.65 -17.26
C GLN A 462 -9.69 1.03 -15.80
N ILE A 463 -9.46 0.10 -14.87
CA ILE A 463 -9.51 0.37 -13.43
C ILE A 463 -8.60 1.54 -13.08
N GLU A 464 -7.34 1.53 -13.54
CA GLU A 464 -6.37 2.58 -13.20
C GLU A 464 -6.72 3.96 -13.79
N SER A 465 -7.51 4.02 -14.87
CA SER A 465 -7.88 5.28 -15.51
C SER A 465 -9.06 5.97 -14.82
N VAL A 466 -9.97 5.22 -14.18
CA VAL A 466 -11.19 5.73 -13.52
C VAL A 466 -11.11 5.76 -11.98
N THR A 467 -10.03 5.23 -11.40
CA THR A 467 -9.89 5.11 -9.93
C THR A 467 -8.78 5.99 -9.33
N THR A 468 -8.88 6.21 -8.03
CA THR A 468 -7.77 6.65 -7.16
C THR A 468 -7.07 5.43 -6.58
N GLY A 469 -5.73 5.39 -6.64
CA GLY A 469 -4.92 4.35 -6.02
C GLY A 469 -4.46 4.73 -4.61
N LEU A 470 -4.81 3.88 -3.63
CA LEU A 470 -4.36 3.97 -2.25
C LEU A 470 -3.40 2.83 -1.92
N LEU A 471 -2.26 3.16 -1.34
CA LEU A 471 -1.29 2.20 -0.81
C LEU A 471 -1.15 2.40 0.71
N ILE A 472 -1.58 1.44 1.50
CA ILE A 472 -1.41 1.46 2.96
C ILE A 472 -0.17 0.65 3.33
N ASP A 473 0.80 1.34 3.92
CA ASP A 473 2.10 0.81 4.29
C ASP A 473 2.14 0.56 5.81
N ILE A 474 1.85 -0.69 6.18
CA ILE A 474 1.93 -1.18 7.56
C ILE A 474 3.34 -1.75 7.76
N LYS A 475 4.21 -1.00 8.42
CA LYS A 475 5.60 -1.40 8.62
C LYS A 475 5.69 -2.60 9.57
N GLY A 476 6.28 -3.69 9.08
CA GLY A 476 6.28 -5.02 9.74
C GLY A 476 5.10 -5.93 9.36
N GLY A 477 4.14 -5.43 8.57
CA GLY A 477 2.98 -6.17 8.05
C GLY A 477 2.94 -6.26 6.52
N LEU A 478 1.87 -6.82 5.98
CA LEU A 478 1.61 -6.82 4.53
C LEU A 478 1.04 -5.47 4.10
N MET A 479 1.55 -4.94 2.99
CA MET A 479 0.99 -3.73 2.38
C MET A 479 -0.39 -4.02 1.80
N MET A 480 -1.23 -3.00 1.74
CA MET A 480 -2.56 -3.10 1.14
C MET A 480 -2.69 -2.09 0.00
N GLU A 481 -3.04 -2.56 -1.19
CA GLU A 481 -3.38 -1.69 -2.30
C GLU A 481 -4.89 -1.72 -2.55
N ARG A 482 -5.48 -0.54 -2.73
CA ARG A 482 -6.91 -0.38 -3.04
C ARG A 482 -7.07 0.60 -4.20
N ARG A 483 -8.05 0.32 -5.05
CA ARG A 483 -8.46 1.19 -6.16
C ARG A 483 -9.92 1.56 -5.93
N ILE A 484 -10.21 2.85 -5.89
CA ILE A 484 -11.55 3.38 -5.56
C ILE A 484 -12.02 4.26 -6.71
N ALA A 485 -13.20 3.98 -7.25
CA ALA A 485 -13.84 4.77 -8.29
C ALA A 485 -13.95 6.23 -7.85
N ALA A 486 -13.64 7.14 -8.76
CA ALA A 486 -13.64 8.56 -8.47
C ALA A 486 -14.24 9.32 -9.65
N LYS A 487 -15.02 10.36 -9.34
CA LYS A 487 -15.61 11.21 -10.38
C LYS A 487 -14.55 12.02 -11.13
N ASP A 488 -14.62 11.99 -12.46
CA ASP A 488 -13.94 12.92 -13.34
C ASP A 488 -14.75 14.22 -13.50
N PRO A 489 -14.31 15.34 -12.89
CA PRO A 489 -15.02 16.61 -12.99
C PRO A 489 -15.00 17.22 -14.40
N ASP A 490 -14.09 16.76 -15.27
CA ASP A 490 -13.95 17.25 -16.64
C ASP A 490 -14.89 16.50 -17.61
N ASN A 491 -15.53 15.41 -17.17
CA ASN A 491 -16.53 14.66 -17.93
C ASN A 491 -17.95 14.91 -17.36
N PRO A 492 -18.81 15.70 -18.04
CA PRO A 492 -20.16 15.99 -17.54
C PRO A 492 -21.10 14.77 -17.54
N ASN A 493 -20.75 13.70 -18.27
CA ASN A 493 -21.52 12.46 -18.31
C ASN A 493 -21.07 11.45 -17.26
N ASP A 494 -19.96 11.70 -16.57
CA ASP A 494 -19.54 10.89 -15.44
C ASP A 494 -20.42 11.19 -14.23
N ARG A 495 -21.27 10.22 -13.89
CA ARG A 495 -22.20 10.28 -12.75
C ARG A 495 -21.69 9.49 -11.54
N THR A 496 -20.42 9.07 -11.55
CA THR A 496 -19.78 8.43 -10.40
C THR A 496 -19.96 9.29 -9.14
N PRO A 497 -20.41 8.68 -8.02
CA PRO A 497 -20.52 9.38 -6.73
C PRO A 497 -19.20 10.07 -6.33
N GLU A 498 -19.29 11.33 -5.89
CA GLU A 498 -18.11 12.02 -5.34
C GLU A 498 -17.82 11.53 -3.93
N LEU A 499 -16.56 11.15 -3.69
CA LEU A 499 -16.08 10.70 -2.40
C LEU A 499 -14.93 11.56 -1.91
N THR A 500 -14.91 11.82 -0.61
CA THR A 500 -13.73 12.29 0.09
C THR A 500 -12.73 11.14 0.35
N LEU A 501 -11.47 11.47 0.63
CA LEU A 501 -10.46 10.47 1.01
C LEU A 501 -10.88 9.72 2.30
N GLY A 502 -11.51 10.40 3.25
CA GLY A 502 -12.06 9.76 4.45
C GLY A 502 -13.12 8.72 4.13
N GLU A 503 -14.08 9.03 3.25
CA GLU A 503 -15.12 8.09 2.80
C GLU A 503 -14.53 6.93 2.01
N ALA A 504 -13.54 7.20 1.17
CA ALA A 504 -12.81 6.17 0.43
C ALA A 504 -12.09 5.19 1.38
N LEU A 505 -11.50 5.67 2.48
CA LEU A 505 -10.87 4.81 3.49
C LEU A 505 -11.91 3.97 4.26
N ILE A 506 -13.07 4.52 4.59
CA ILE A 506 -14.17 3.76 5.20
C ILE A 506 -14.59 2.60 4.29
N LYS A 507 -14.80 2.88 2.99
CA LYS A 507 -15.23 1.86 2.02
C LYS A 507 -14.15 0.81 1.71
N SER A 508 -12.90 1.24 1.51
CA SER A 508 -11.85 0.37 0.97
C SER A 508 -11.07 -0.45 2.00
N ILE A 509 -11.00 0.02 3.25
CA ILE A 509 -10.28 -0.66 4.34
C ILE A 509 -11.07 -0.76 5.64
N GLY A 510 -12.34 -0.34 5.65
CA GLY A 510 -13.17 -0.39 6.86
C GLY A 510 -12.70 0.57 7.96
N ALA A 511 -12.14 1.72 7.58
CA ALA A 511 -11.73 2.73 8.55
C ALA A 511 -12.92 3.22 9.39
N TYR A 512 -12.67 3.53 10.66
CA TYR A 512 -13.69 4.01 11.59
C TYR A 512 -13.11 5.07 12.54
N LYS A 513 -13.98 5.81 13.21
CA LYS A 513 -13.59 6.80 14.22
C LYS A 513 -13.91 6.29 15.62
N GLU A 514 -12.94 6.41 16.53
CA GLU A 514 -13.11 6.12 17.95
C GLU A 514 -12.28 7.13 18.76
N GLY A 515 -12.86 7.70 19.82
CA GLY A 515 -12.16 8.67 20.67
C GLY A 515 -11.64 9.93 19.96
N GLY A 516 -12.18 10.28 18.78
CA GLY A 516 -11.69 11.40 17.95
C GLY A 516 -10.57 11.04 16.98
N ASN A 517 -10.01 9.84 17.09
CA ASN A 517 -9.00 9.29 16.18
C ASN A 517 -9.61 8.39 15.12
N TRP A 518 -8.91 8.24 14.00
CA TRP A 518 -9.24 7.28 12.96
C TRP A 518 -8.44 6.01 13.17
N TYR A 519 -9.08 4.86 12.99
CA TYR A 519 -8.47 3.55 13.06
C TYR A 519 -8.95 2.68 11.90
N PHE A 520 -8.22 1.60 11.65
CA PHE A 520 -8.72 0.44 10.92
C PHE A 520 -8.23 -0.83 11.61
N LYS A 521 -8.89 -1.95 11.37
CA LYS A 521 -8.43 -3.24 11.89
C LYS A 521 -7.54 -3.91 10.86
N ASP A 522 -6.36 -4.34 11.28
CA ASP A 522 -5.48 -5.17 10.48
C ASP A 522 -6.17 -6.53 10.26
N GLU A 523 -6.43 -6.89 9.00
CA GLU A 523 -7.17 -8.12 8.67
C GLU A 523 -6.42 -9.41 9.11
N TYR A 524 -5.10 -9.33 9.33
CA TYR A 524 -4.29 -10.48 9.72
C TYR A 524 -4.14 -10.64 11.22
N THR A 525 -4.00 -9.54 11.96
CA THR A 525 -3.78 -9.58 13.41
C THR A 525 -5.02 -9.22 14.22
N ASP A 526 -6.08 -8.69 13.59
CA ASP A 526 -7.25 -8.07 14.22
C ASP A 526 -6.89 -6.89 15.16
N GLU A 527 -5.66 -6.37 15.07
CA GLU A 527 -5.20 -5.22 15.85
C GLU A 527 -5.72 -3.92 15.24
N ALA A 528 -6.19 -3.00 16.09
CA ALA A 528 -6.51 -1.65 15.66
C ALA A 528 -5.23 -0.87 15.37
N ARG A 529 -5.12 -0.33 14.16
CA ARG A 529 -4.02 0.50 13.70
C ARG A 529 -4.49 1.94 13.58
N ILE A 530 -3.68 2.87 14.09
CA ILE A 530 -3.95 4.30 13.97
C ILE A 530 -3.90 4.74 12.51
N LEU A 531 -4.84 5.60 12.12
CA LEU A 531 -5.00 6.15 10.78
C LEU A 531 -5.29 7.67 10.84
N SER A 532 -5.16 8.32 12.00
CA SER A 532 -5.49 9.75 12.08
C SER A 532 -4.59 10.59 11.17
N PRO A 533 -5.15 11.55 10.39
CA PRO A 533 -4.42 12.29 9.35
C PRO A 533 -3.29 13.18 9.92
N ASN A 534 -3.38 13.51 11.20
CA ASN A 534 -2.38 14.22 11.98
C ASN A 534 -1.21 13.32 12.44
N LEU A 535 -1.37 12.00 12.49
CA LEU A 535 -0.38 11.05 13.04
C LEU A 535 0.30 10.19 11.96
N VAL A 536 -0.36 9.95 10.83
CA VAL A 536 0.23 9.21 9.69
C VAL A 536 1.07 10.10 8.80
N HIS A 537 1.89 9.49 7.93
CA HIS A 537 2.62 10.19 6.88
C HIS A 537 2.11 9.83 5.49
N PHE A 538 1.81 10.84 4.67
CA PHE A 538 1.37 10.67 3.30
C PHE A 538 2.52 10.86 2.31
N ILE A 539 2.55 10.03 1.27
CA ILE A 539 3.47 10.13 0.14
C ILE A 539 2.65 10.21 -1.15
N TYR A 540 2.96 11.19 -1.99
CA TYR A 540 2.25 11.45 -3.25
C TYR A 540 3.20 11.49 -4.43
N ASP A 541 2.68 11.20 -5.63
CA ASP A 541 3.34 11.59 -6.87
C ASP A 541 3.12 13.09 -7.19
N ARG A 542 3.89 13.62 -8.15
CA ARG A 542 3.78 15.03 -8.58
C ARG A 542 2.44 15.38 -9.22
N LYS A 543 1.73 14.42 -9.83
CA LYS A 543 0.44 14.67 -10.48
C LYS A 543 -0.65 14.89 -9.42
N THR A 544 -0.64 14.05 -8.40
CA THR A 544 -1.53 14.06 -7.24
C THR A 544 -1.31 15.31 -6.41
N GLU A 545 -0.06 15.71 -6.16
CA GLU A 545 0.26 16.97 -5.46
C GLU A 545 -0.41 18.18 -6.15
N ARG A 546 -0.36 18.27 -7.49
CA ARG A 546 -1.00 19.36 -8.23
C ARG A 546 -2.52 19.35 -8.10
N LYS A 547 -3.14 18.16 -8.14
CA LYS A 547 -4.59 18.02 -7.95
C LYS A 547 -5.01 18.46 -6.55
N ILE A 548 -4.26 18.05 -5.53
CA ILE A 548 -4.47 18.48 -4.14
C ILE A 548 -4.36 19.99 -3.99
N LYS A 549 -3.31 20.62 -4.55
CA LYS A 549 -3.15 22.09 -4.53
C LYS A 549 -4.35 22.80 -5.14
N LYS A 550 -4.79 22.37 -6.33
CA LYS A 550 -5.96 22.93 -7.02
C LYS A 550 -7.22 22.83 -6.16
N GLU A 551 -7.39 21.73 -5.45
CA GLU A 551 -8.55 21.52 -4.59
C GLU A 551 -8.51 22.38 -3.32
N LEU A 552 -7.36 22.46 -2.65
CA LEU A 552 -7.18 23.32 -1.47
C LEU A 552 -7.36 24.81 -1.80
N GLU A 553 -6.93 25.24 -2.99
CA GLU A 553 -7.17 26.60 -3.49
C GLU A 553 -8.66 26.86 -3.78
N GLY A 554 -9.37 25.85 -4.29
CA GLY A 554 -10.79 25.93 -4.65
C GLY A 554 -11.76 25.76 -3.49
N ASN A 555 -11.39 25.05 -2.42
CA ASN A 555 -12.27 24.71 -1.31
C ASN A 555 -11.61 24.99 0.05
N LYS A 556 -11.98 26.15 0.63
CA LYS A 556 -11.47 26.60 1.94
C LYS A 556 -12.05 25.84 3.15
N ASN A 557 -13.02 24.95 2.94
CA ASN A 557 -13.62 24.17 4.03
C ASN A 557 -12.86 22.89 4.36
N ILE A 558 -11.85 22.52 3.56
CA ILE A 558 -11.00 21.36 3.80
C ILE A 558 -10.17 21.62 5.06
N LYS A 559 -10.45 20.86 6.13
CA LYS A 559 -9.74 20.98 7.41
C LYS A 559 -8.59 19.99 7.50
N THR A 560 -8.80 18.80 6.92
CA THR A 560 -7.85 17.71 6.89
C THR A 560 -7.74 17.15 5.48
N ILE A 561 -6.65 16.45 5.21
CA ILE A 561 -6.46 15.71 3.97
C ILE A 561 -7.59 14.68 3.70
N TYR A 562 -8.31 14.25 4.74
CA TYR A 562 -9.44 13.32 4.63
C TYR A 562 -10.72 13.98 4.13
N ASP A 563 -10.81 15.31 4.17
CA ASP A 563 -11.95 16.07 3.64
C ASP A 563 -11.78 16.40 2.13
N MET A 564 -10.65 16.01 1.53
CA MET A 564 -10.41 16.22 0.10
C MET A 564 -11.12 15.18 -0.75
N THR A 565 -11.65 15.61 -1.88
CA THR A 565 -12.33 14.78 -2.87
C THR A 565 -11.31 14.02 -3.71
N ILE A 566 -11.46 12.71 -3.77
CA ILE A 566 -10.58 11.88 -4.61
C ILE A 566 -10.92 12.05 -6.10
N ARG A 567 -9.92 11.88 -6.97
CA ARG A 567 -10.04 12.09 -8.42
C ARG A 567 -9.29 11.00 -9.19
N PRO A 568 -9.78 10.56 -10.37
CA PRO A 568 -9.12 9.52 -11.16
C PRO A 568 -7.63 9.76 -11.38
N GLY A 569 -6.82 8.70 -11.29
CA GLY A 569 -5.36 8.76 -11.45
C GLY A 569 -4.61 9.55 -10.38
N MET A 570 -5.20 9.77 -9.20
CA MET A 570 -4.48 10.12 -7.99
C MET A 570 -3.79 8.88 -7.39
N ASN A 571 -2.59 9.07 -6.84
CA ASN A 571 -1.77 8.05 -6.22
C ASN A 571 -1.33 8.51 -4.82
N ILE A 572 -1.84 7.83 -3.80
CA ILE A 572 -1.66 8.22 -2.39
C ILE A 572 -1.15 7.01 -1.61
N GLN A 573 0.03 7.13 -1.01
CA GLN A 573 0.52 6.18 -0.02
C GLN A 573 0.34 6.74 1.39
N ILE A 574 -0.16 5.92 2.31
CA ILE A 574 -0.30 6.23 3.73
C ILE A 574 0.62 5.31 4.52
N SER A 575 1.64 5.89 5.14
CA SER A 575 2.59 5.18 6.00
C SER A 575 2.13 5.26 7.45
N ILE A 576 1.80 4.09 7.99
CA ILE A 576 1.32 3.94 9.37
C ILE A 576 2.52 4.08 10.33
N PRO A 577 2.39 4.87 11.42
CA PRO A 577 3.47 5.05 12.37
C PRO A 577 3.75 3.77 13.16
N VAL A 578 5.03 3.57 13.51
CA VAL A 578 5.46 2.52 14.45
C VAL A 578 5.28 2.95 15.90
N VAL A 579 5.26 4.27 16.15
CA VAL A 579 5.01 4.89 17.46
C VAL A 579 4.16 6.12 17.24
N TRP A 580 3.17 6.33 18.09
CA TRP A 580 2.37 7.55 18.08
C TRP A 580 1.88 7.88 19.49
N ASP A 581 1.67 9.17 19.75
CA ASP A 581 1.03 9.67 20.95
C ASP A 581 0.34 11.00 20.61
N ASP A 582 -0.97 11.07 20.84
CA ASP A 582 -1.78 12.30 20.70
C ASP A 582 -1.98 13.02 22.03
N PHE A 583 -1.37 12.50 23.09
CA PHE A 583 -1.37 12.97 24.46
C PHE A 583 -2.75 13.08 25.12
N ASN A 584 -3.80 12.54 24.52
CA ASN A 584 -5.13 12.52 25.12
C ASN A 584 -5.22 11.54 26.30
N ASN A 585 -4.45 10.45 26.26
CA ASN A 585 -4.30 9.47 27.34
C ASN A 585 -2.87 9.48 27.91
N ASP A 586 -2.75 9.17 29.20
CA ASP A 586 -1.45 9.08 29.89
C ASP A 586 -1.02 7.62 29.88
N ASP A 587 -0.29 7.27 28.82
CA ASP A 587 0.14 5.90 28.57
C ASP A 587 1.45 5.55 29.34
N GLY A 588 2.00 6.51 30.10
CA GLY A 588 3.20 6.30 30.92
C GLY A 588 4.52 6.21 30.15
N ASN A 589 4.51 6.42 28.83
CA ASN A 589 5.70 6.28 27.97
C ASN A 589 6.63 7.49 27.99
N TRP A 590 6.18 8.64 28.53
CA TRP A 590 6.96 9.88 28.58
C TRP A 590 7.43 10.19 30.00
N ASP A 591 8.70 10.59 30.12
CA ASP A 591 9.29 11.07 31.38
C ASP A 591 9.87 12.50 31.21
N GLY A 592 10.00 13.24 32.32
CA GLY A 592 10.65 14.56 32.37
C GLY A 592 9.76 15.77 32.06
N GLY A 593 8.48 15.56 31.72
CA GLY A 593 7.50 16.60 31.38
C GLY A 593 6.17 16.46 32.13
N SER A 594 5.10 17.04 31.59
CA SER A 594 3.76 16.97 32.19
C SER A 594 2.66 17.19 31.15
N TYR A 595 1.48 16.61 31.34
CA TYR A 595 0.34 16.85 30.46
C TYR A 595 -0.36 18.20 30.77
N ASP A 596 -0.73 18.95 29.73
CA ASP A 596 -1.38 20.28 29.81
C ASP A 596 -2.68 20.30 29.00
N GLN A 597 -3.79 20.70 29.63
CA GLN A 597 -5.11 20.79 28.98
C GLN A 597 -5.44 22.20 28.44
N SER A 598 -4.66 23.21 28.82
CA SER A 598 -4.95 24.61 28.48
C SER A 598 -4.32 25.05 27.16
N ASN A 599 -3.29 24.32 26.72
CA ASN A 599 -2.51 24.66 25.54
C ASN A 599 -2.61 23.63 24.43
N GLY A 600 -3.36 22.54 24.59
CA GLY A 600 -3.46 21.48 23.58
C GLY A 600 -4.09 21.92 22.28
N LEU A 601 -3.74 21.25 21.18
CA LEU A 601 -4.32 21.54 19.88
C LEU A 601 -5.82 21.19 19.92
N ASN A 602 -6.66 22.04 19.30
CA ASN A 602 -8.12 21.85 19.26
C ASN A 602 -8.82 21.71 20.64
N ASN A 603 -8.29 22.36 21.69
CA ASN A 603 -8.74 22.24 23.08
C ASN A 603 -8.58 20.82 23.68
N GLY A 604 -7.71 20.01 23.10
CA GLY A 604 -7.29 18.72 23.65
C GLY A 604 -6.21 18.87 24.74
N ARG A 605 -5.54 17.75 25.04
CA ARG A 605 -4.41 17.70 25.97
C ARG A 605 -3.11 17.57 25.18
N CYS A 606 -2.05 18.24 25.62
CA CYS A 606 -0.72 18.15 25.01
C CYS A 606 0.35 17.85 26.07
N TYR A 607 1.58 17.59 25.62
CA TYR A 607 2.69 17.37 26.54
C TYR A 607 3.57 18.62 26.64
N LYS A 608 3.70 19.10 27.88
CA LYS A 608 4.48 20.29 28.24
C LYS A 608 5.87 19.90 28.69
N ILE A 609 6.85 20.54 28.06
CA ILE A 609 8.27 20.46 28.36
C ILE A 609 8.68 21.78 29.02
N ASP A 610 9.19 21.72 30.26
CA ASP A 610 9.72 22.91 30.94
C ASP A 610 11.13 23.28 30.42
N PRO A 611 11.55 24.56 30.53
CA PRO A 611 12.85 25.00 30.04
C PRO A 611 14.01 24.22 30.66
N ASN A 612 14.99 23.85 29.84
CA ASN A 612 16.21 23.13 30.23
C ASN A 612 15.96 21.75 30.86
N LYS A 613 14.78 21.17 30.64
CA LYS A 613 14.52 19.75 30.93
C LYS A 613 14.72 18.92 29.68
N ASN A 614 15.22 17.72 29.89
CA ASN A 614 15.19 16.65 28.91
C ASN A 614 13.94 15.82 29.16
N VAL A 615 13.19 15.57 28.10
CA VAL A 615 12.05 14.68 28.09
C VAL A 615 12.44 13.45 27.31
N SER A 616 12.14 12.28 27.84
CA SER A 616 12.42 11.01 27.17
C SER A 616 11.14 10.25 26.87
N TYR A 617 11.10 9.58 25.73
CA TYR A 617 10.10 8.57 25.40
C TYR A 617 10.74 7.18 25.57
N ASP A 618 10.14 6.32 26.39
CA ASP A 618 10.56 4.94 26.58
C ASP A 618 10.16 4.10 25.36
N MET A 619 11.16 3.55 24.68
CA MET A 619 10.98 2.72 23.49
C MET A 619 10.87 1.22 23.83
N GLY A 620 10.75 0.85 25.11
CA GLY A 620 11.01 -0.49 25.66
C GLY A 620 10.35 -1.70 24.98
N GLU A 621 9.18 -1.53 24.34
CA GLU A 621 8.52 -2.60 23.58
C GLU A 621 8.60 -2.43 22.04
N ILE A 622 9.11 -1.30 21.56
CA ILE A 622 9.14 -0.98 20.13
C ILE A 622 10.43 -1.49 19.50
N THR A 623 10.29 -2.52 18.66
CA THR A 623 11.41 -3.02 17.84
C THR A 623 11.59 -2.14 16.62
N LEU A 624 12.62 -1.28 16.64
CA LEU A 624 13.08 -0.57 15.45
C LEU A 624 14.01 -1.48 14.63
N GLU A 625 14.14 -1.18 13.34
CA GLU A 625 14.97 -1.94 12.40
C GLU A 625 16.27 -1.19 12.08
N ALA A 626 17.38 -1.93 12.03
CA ALA A 626 18.67 -1.38 11.65
C ALA A 626 18.64 -1.01 10.16
N ASN A 627 19.58 -0.18 9.73
CA ASN A 627 19.68 0.30 8.34
C ASN A 627 18.35 0.85 7.80
N SER A 628 17.68 1.67 8.60
CA SER A 628 16.34 2.19 8.30
C SER A 628 16.25 3.70 8.44
N LYS A 629 15.38 4.31 7.64
CA LYS A 629 15.06 5.74 7.70
C LYS A 629 13.75 5.93 8.44
N TYR A 630 13.76 6.83 9.42
CA TYR A 630 12.61 7.16 10.24
C TYR A 630 12.32 8.66 10.17
N LEU A 631 11.04 8.99 10.03
CA LEU A 631 10.53 10.34 10.09
C LEU A 631 9.82 10.54 11.43
N ILE A 632 10.31 11.49 12.21
CA ILE A 632 9.64 11.95 13.42
C ILE A 632 8.78 13.16 13.05
N ILE A 633 7.51 13.10 13.43
CA ILE A 633 6.51 14.13 13.21
C ILE A 633 5.98 14.57 14.57
N MET A 634 5.83 15.88 14.78
CA MET A 634 5.14 16.44 15.94
C MET A 634 4.65 17.84 15.65
N ASP A 635 3.54 18.24 16.26
CA ASP A 635 3.06 19.62 16.26
C ASP A 635 3.63 20.35 17.48
N VAL A 636 4.33 21.46 17.25
CA VAL A 636 5.12 22.16 18.28
C VAL A 636 4.64 23.60 18.45
N LYS A 637 4.41 23.99 19.70
CA LYS A 637 4.10 25.37 20.13
C LYS A 637 5.00 25.77 21.29
N GLY A 638 5.49 27.00 21.32
CA GLY A 638 6.22 27.56 22.47
C GLY A 638 5.66 28.90 22.92
N ASN A 639 6.15 29.40 24.07
CA ASN A 639 5.84 30.74 24.56
C ASN A 639 6.66 31.85 23.84
N GLY A 640 7.47 31.48 22.86
CA GLY A 640 8.39 32.33 22.12
C GLY A 640 8.88 31.61 20.86
N THR A 641 9.69 32.29 20.06
CA THR A 641 10.45 31.65 18.97
C THR A 641 11.78 31.11 19.49
N GLY A 642 12.21 29.97 18.97
CA GLY A 642 13.46 29.33 19.40
C GLY A 642 13.74 28.04 18.66
N LYS A 643 14.67 27.25 19.18
CA LYS A 643 14.98 25.92 18.68
C LYS A 643 14.96 24.89 19.80
N GLY A 644 14.48 23.70 19.46
CA GLY A 644 14.62 22.50 20.28
C GLY A 644 15.43 21.45 19.53
N THR A 645 15.81 20.39 20.23
CA THR A 645 16.53 19.25 19.64
C THR A 645 15.83 17.95 19.95
N VAL A 646 15.87 17.02 18.99
CA VAL A 646 15.52 15.61 19.19
C VAL A 646 16.77 14.77 18.96
N GLU A 647 17.12 13.96 19.95
CA GLU A 647 18.14 12.92 19.86
C GLU A 647 17.46 11.57 19.66
N PHE A 648 17.75 10.94 18.53
CA PHE A 648 17.21 9.63 18.14
C PHE A 648 18.21 8.92 17.23
N GLY A 649 18.43 7.62 17.40
CA GLY A 649 19.33 6.88 16.50
C GLY A 649 20.82 7.18 16.69
N GLY A 650 21.22 7.81 17.81
CA GLY A 650 22.56 8.39 17.94
C GLY A 650 22.79 9.53 16.94
N THR A 651 21.73 10.27 16.62
CA THR A 651 21.77 11.47 15.79
C THR A 651 20.94 12.53 16.46
N THR A 652 21.42 13.78 16.46
CA THR A 652 20.66 14.93 16.94
C THR A 652 20.13 15.76 15.76
N ARG A 653 18.85 16.13 15.78
CA ARG A 653 18.24 17.07 14.83
C ARG A 653 17.61 18.25 15.55
N GLU A 654 17.71 19.43 14.96
CA GLU A 654 17.04 20.63 15.45
C GLU A 654 15.63 20.74 14.85
N PHE A 655 14.71 21.34 15.60
CA PHE A 655 13.39 21.77 15.13
C PHE A 655 13.08 23.18 15.59
N ASP A 656 12.20 23.85 14.86
CA ASP A 656 11.82 25.23 15.15
C ASP A 656 10.66 25.28 16.16
N ILE A 657 10.76 26.20 17.11
CA ILE A 657 9.72 26.52 18.09
C ILE A 657 9.10 27.86 17.69
N SER A 658 7.77 27.93 17.69
CA SER A 658 7.03 29.15 17.36
C SER A 658 5.85 29.39 18.29
N ASN A 659 5.32 30.62 18.33
CA ASN A 659 4.22 31.00 19.21
C ASN A 659 2.89 30.26 18.94
N GLY A 660 2.72 29.73 17.73
CA GLY A 660 1.59 28.88 17.34
C GLY A 660 2.05 27.45 17.08
N TYR A 661 1.11 26.51 17.04
CA TYR A 661 1.41 25.16 16.62
C TYR A 661 1.91 25.15 15.18
N LYS A 662 3.09 24.56 14.99
CA LYS A 662 3.65 24.25 13.68
C LYS A 662 4.11 22.81 13.66
N ARG A 663 3.74 22.12 12.61
CA ARG A 663 4.20 20.76 12.35
C ARG A 663 5.68 20.73 12.03
N GLN A 664 6.45 20.03 12.85
CA GLN A 664 7.87 19.74 12.66
C GLN A 664 8.04 18.32 12.11
N LYS A 665 8.99 18.16 11.19
CA LYS A 665 9.30 16.88 10.54
C LYS A 665 10.81 16.72 10.52
N MET A 666 11.33 15.63 11.06
CA MET A 666 12.77 15.37 11.14
C MET A 666 13.09 13.95 10.69
N MET A 667 14.02 13.82 9.74
CA MET A 667 14.49 12.53 9.25
C MET A 667 15.72 12.05 10.02
N PHE A 668 15.69 10.78 10.40
CA PHE A 668 16.75 10.06 11.08
C PHE A 668 17.11 8.82 10.29
N GLU A 669 18.41 8.56 10.15
CA GLU A 669 18.94 7.33 9.57
C GLU A 669 19.53 6.51 10.72
N ILE A 670 19.02 5.31 10.92
CA ILE A 670 19.45 4.40 11.98
C ILE A 670 20.22 3.26 11.33
N PHE A 671 21.49 3.10 11.69
CA PHE A 671 22.38 2.08 11.10
C PHE A 671 22.57 0.88 12.03
N GLU A 672 22.69 1.11 13.34
CA GLU A 672 22.85 0.08 14.37
C GLU A 672 22.11 0.51 15.64
N PHE A 673 21.50 -0.45 16.36
CA PHE A 673 21.01 -0.22 17.72
C PHE A 673 22.09 -0.60 18.71
N PRO A 674 22.64 0.37 19.44
CA PRO A 674 23.58 0.09 20.52
C PRO A 674 22.85 -0.43 21.78
N ASP A 675 23.57 -1.09 22.69
CA ASP A 675 22.99 -1.71 23.90
C ASP A 675 22.35 -0.69 24.89
N ASP A 676 22.65 0.60 24.72
CA ASP A 676 22.13 1.75 25.47
C ASP A 676 20.98 2.49 24.74
N PHE A 677 20.40 1.89 23.69
CA PHE A 677 19.30 2.47 22.91
C PHE A 677 17.93 2.26 23.59
N GLY A 678 17.67 2.98 24.68
CA GLY A 678 16.41 2.88 25.43
C GLY A 678 15.41 4.02 25.20
N SER A 679 15.83 5.17 24.67
CA SER A 679 14.96 6.35 24.67
C SER A 679 15.23 7.35 23.55
N LEU A 680 14.16 7.91 23.00
CA LEU A 680 14.20 9.17 22.26
C LEU A 680 14.23 10.32 23.26
N THR A 681 15.07 11.33 23.05
CA THR A 681 15.16 12.49 23.95
C THR A 681 14.82 13.79 23.23
N ILE A 682 13.96 14.61 23.83
CA ILE A 682 13.64 15.97 23.39
C ILE A 682 14.19 16.95 24.42
N SER A 683 14.93 17.96 23.96
CA SER A 683 15.48 19.02 24.80
C SER A 683 15.10 20.39 24.26
N THR A 684 14.73 21.31 25.15
CA THR A 684 14.34 22.68 24.80
C THR A 684 14.88 23.70 25.80
N ASN A 685 15.23 24.89 25.29
CA ASN A 685 15.71 25.99 26.14
C ASN A 685 14.57 26.88 26.68
N SER A 686 13.34 26.60 26.27
CA SER A 686 12.12 27.33 26.63
C SER A 686 10.98 26.35 26.87
N THR A 687 9.87 26.84 27.44
CA THR A 687 8.66 26.03 27.61
C THR A 687 8.07 25.73 26.22
N VAL A 688 7.86 24.44 25.97
CA VAL A 688 7.32 23.93 24.70
C VAL A 688 6.17 22.99 24.99
N TYR A 689 5.18 23.01 24.11
CA TYR A 689 4.04 22.11 24.07
C TYR A 689 4.15 21.30 22.79
N ILE A 690 4.14 19.98 22.93
CA ILE A 690 4.13 19.04 21.80
C ILE A 690 2.80 18.31 21.75
N ASP A 691 2.33 18.07 20.54
CA ASP A 691 1.08 17.37 20.25
C ASP A 691 1.26 16.50 18.99
N ASN A 692 0.40 15.49 18.79
CA ASN A 692 0.42 14.59 17.63
C ASN A 692 1.81 14.04 17.28
N PHE A 693 2.48 13.45 18.27
CA PHE A 693 3.79 12.86 18.09
C PHE A 693 3.67 11.54 17.32
N SER A 694 4.52 11.32 16.31
CA SER A 694 4.64 10.02 15.67
C SER A 694 6.02 9.74 15.08
N ILE A 695 6.38 8.47 15.04
CA ILE A 695 7.58 7.95 14.38
C ILE A 695 7.12 7.03 13.26
N VAL A 696 7.46 7.38 12.03
CA VAL A 696 7.09 6.62 10.82
C VAL A 696 8.36 6.09 10.17
N LYS A 697 8.45 4.78 9.93
CA LYS A 697 9.54 4.24 9.09
C LYS A 697 9.22 4.58 7.63
N VAL A 698 10.14 5.26 6.97
CA VAL A 698 9.96 5.77 5.61
C VAL A 698 11.00 5.21 4.65
N GLY A 699 11.78 4.19 5.00
CA GLY A 699 12.70 3.57 4.04
C GLY A 699 13.85 2.83 4.67
N THR A 700 14.82 2.45 3.85
CA THR A 700 16.07 1.80 4.28
C THR A 700 17.26 2.75 4.12
N ALA A 701 18.12 2.80 5.14
CA ALA A 701 19.36 3.57 5.15
C ALA A 701 20.54 2.68 4.75
N TRP A 702 21.57 3.27 4.12
CA TRP A 702 22.82 2.60 3.81
C TRP A 702 23.98 3.36 4.45
N ASP A 703 24.82 2.67 5.21
CA ASP A 703 25.93 3.29 5.94
C ASP A 703 27.16 3.50 5.05
N LYS A 704 27.04 4.43 4.09
CA LYS A 704 28.12 4.76 3.15
C LYS A 704 29.42 5.16 3.87
N LEU A 705 29.29 5.85 5.00
CA LEU A 705 30.44 6.35 5.75
C LEU A 705 31.25 5.20 6.37
N LYS A 706 30.59 4.17 6.89
CA LYS A 706 31.23 2.95 7.38
C LYS A 706 32.00 2.22 6.29
N GLU A 707 31.41 2.11 5.09
CA GLU A 707 32.04 1.53 3.90
C GLU A 707 33.31 2.32 3.49
N GLU A 708 33.18 3.65 3.35
CA GLU A 708 34.30 4.53 2.99
C GLU A 708 35.46 4.43 3.99
N ASN A 709 35.14 4.29 5.29
CA ASN A 709 36.14 4.16 6.35
C ASN A 709 36.79 2.77 6.37
N LYS A 710 36.06 1.70 6.01
CA LYS A 710 36.62 0.36 5.79
C LYS A 710 37.63 0.37 4.64
N GLU A 711 37.30 0.99 3.52
CA GLU A 711 38.25 1.12 2.40
C GLU A 711 39.44 2.01 2.77
N PHE A 712 39.19 3.11 3.51
CA PHE A 712 40.25 3.97 4.02
C PHE A 712 41.21 3.21 4.94
N SER A 713 40.69 2.26 5.75
CA SER A 713 41.49 1.50 6.71
C SER A 713 42.43 0.50 6.06
N LYS A 714 42.07 -0.10 4.91
CA LYS A 714 42.94 -1.00 4.13
C LYS A 714 44.32 -0.40 3.84
N ILE A 715 44.40 0.93 3.73
CA ILE A 715 45.65 1.66 3.46
C ILE A 715 46.19 2.39 4.69
N ASN A 716 45.33 2.87 5.59
CA ASN A 716 45.69 3.85 6.62
C ASN A 716 45.60 3.34 8.07
N ASP A 717 45.15 2.11 8.30
CA ASP A 717 45.15 1.52 9.64
C ASP A 717 46.58 1.40 10.18
N GLN A 718 46.74 1.65 11.47
CA GLN A 718 48.00 1.68 12.22
C GLN A 718 49.05 2.69 11.72
N LYS A 719 48.69 3.61 10.81
CA LYS A 719 49.61 4.65 10.34
C LYS A 719 49.58 5.88 11.24
N ASP A 720 50.73 6.53 11.30
CA ASP A 720 50.93 7.77 12.05
C ASP A 720 50.53 8.97 11.17
N PHE A 721 49.77 9.90 11.75
CA PHE A 721 49.22 11.09 11.11
C PHE A 721 49.35 12.30 12.02
N TYR A 722 49.38 13.48 11.39
CA TYR A 722 48.95 14.70 12.05
C TYR A 722 47.71 15.27 11.35
N PHE A 723 46.82 15.89 12.13
CA PHE A 723 45.62 16.55 11.64
C PHE A 723 45.88 18.05 11.59
N ALA A 724 45.83 18.62 10.38
CA ALA A 724 46.05 20.04 10.15
C ALA A 724 44.77 20.73 9.66
N SER A 725 44.67 22.05 9.83
CA SER A 725 43.68 22.87 9.14
C SER A 725 43.90 22.82 7.62
N THR A 726 42.88 23.19 6.85
CA THR A 726 42.92 23.13 5.37
C THR A 726 43.94 24.09 4.74
N ASP A 727 44.22 25.20 5.42
CA ASP A 727 45.27 26.16 5.05
C ASP A 727 46.67 25.76 5.56
N LEU A 728 46.78 24.63 6.27
CA LEU A 728 47.99 24.08 6.88
C LEU A 728 48.67 25.02 7.89
N THR A 729 47.94 26.00 8.45
CA THR A 729 48.50 26.95 9.43
C THR A 729 48.31 26.52 10.88
N GLN A 730 47.44 25.55 11.13
CA GLN A 730 47.09 25.06 12.45
C GLN A 730 47.04 23.52 12.49
N TYR A 731 47.22 22.92 13.67
CA TYR A 731 47.16 21.48 13.87
C TYR A 731 46.55 21.10 15.22
N ILE A 732 45.99 19.89 15.31
CA ILE A 732 45.45 19.35 16.55
C ILE A 732 46.60 18.95 17.48
N THR A 733 46.53 19.30 18.77
CA THR A 733 47.50 18.91 19.79
C THR A 733 46.79 18.46 21.08
N ASN A 734 47.44 17.59 21.84
CA ASN A 734 47.04 17.28 23.21
C ASN A 734 47.77 18.21 24.17
N TYR A 735 47.02 18.99 24.94
CA TYR A 735 47.57 19.79 26.02
C TYR A 735 46.80 19.51 27.31
N LYS A 736 47.48 18.91 28.28
CA LYS A 736 46.91 18.50 29.59
C LYS A 736 45.66 17.62 29.45
N ASP A 737 45.72 16.64 28.55
CA ASP A 737 44.64 15.69 28.26
C ASP A 737 43.37 16.33 27.67
N GLU A 738 43.41 17.58 27.23
CA GLU A 738 42.34 18.19 26.42
C GLU A 738 42.84 18.40 24.97
N ALA A 739 41.93 18.33 24.00
CA ALA A 739 42.23 18.53 22.58
C ALA A 739 42.19 20.02 22.22
N PHE A 740 43.28 20.54 21.69
CA PHE A 740 43.43 21.92 21.27
C PHE A 740 43.79 22.03 19.79
N ILE A 741 43.44 23.15 19.17
CA ILE A 741 44.03 23.60 17.92
C ILE A 741 45.17 24.58 18.24
N LYS A 742 46.35 24.35 17.66
CA LYS A 742 47.55 25.17 17.86
C LYS A 742 48.09 25.65 16.50
N LYS A 743 48.63 26.86 16.46
CA LYS A 743 49.35 27.37 15.29
C LYS A 743 50.60 26.53 15.02
N TRP A 744 50.91 26.37 13.74
CA TRP A 744 52.02 25.56 13.30
C TRP A 744 53.36 26.04 13.89
N ASP A 745 54.08 25.12 14.53
CA ASP A 745 55.43 25.33 15.05
C ASP A 745 56.32 24.20 14.53
N VAL A 746 57.43 24.58 13.89
CA VAL A 746 58.32 23.65 13.18
C VAL A 746 58.96 22.63 14.14
N ASN A 747 59.00 22.93 15.44
CA ASN A 747 59.61 22.08 16.48
C ASN A 747 58.60 21.28 17.32
N SER A 748 57.28 21.48 17.12
CA SER A 748 56.26 20.76 17.87
C SER A 748 55.13 20.32 16.96
N LYS A 749 55.09 19.03 16.63
CA LYS A 749 53.93 18.38 16.01
C LYS A 749 53.45 17.28 16.95
N GLN A 750 52.14 17.15 17.06
CA GLN A 750 51.53 16.06 17.77
C GLN A 750 51.23 14.95 16.78
N ASP A 751 51.85 13.79 16.98
CA ASP A 751 51.62 12.61 16.16
C ASP A 751 50.49 11.79 16.78
N PHE A 752 49.57 11.38 15.92
CA PHE A 752 48.44 10.53 16.23
C PHE A 752 48.51 9.25 15.40
N LYS A 753 47.87 8.20 15.86
CA LYS A 753 47.70 6.96 15.12
C LYS A 753 46.22 6.68 14.92
N LEU A 754 45.87 6.30 13.69
CA LEU A 754 44.54 5.80 13.38
C LEU A 754 44.50 4.29 13.60
N VAL A 755 43.60 3.82 14.47
CA VAL A 755 43.39 2.40 14.74
C VAL A 755 41.96 2.04 14.35
N TYR A 756 41.82 1.17 13.35
CA TYR A 756 40.52 0.80 12.80
C TYR A 756 39.77 -0.20 13.69
N HIS A 757 38.52 0.13 14.01
CA HIS A 757 37.62 -0.73 14.77
C HIS A 757 36.65 -1.45 13.83
N VAL A 758 36.97 -2.70 13.49
CA VAL A 758 36.30 -3.49 12.43
C VAL A 758 34.78 -3.56 12.58
N TYR A 759 34.28 -3.81 13.79
CA TYR A 759 32.83 -4.00 14.00
C TYR A 759 32.02 -2.72 13.77
N ARG A 760 32.59 -1.56 14.13
CA ARG A 760 31.92 -0.26 14.01
C ARG A 760 32.29 0.49 12.72
N GLY A 761 33.31 0.02 12.02
CA GLY A 761 33.86 0.63 10.81
C GLY A 761 34.31 2.08 10.99
N ALA A 762 34.84 2.40 12.17
CA ALA A 762 35.33 3.71 12.57
C ALA A 762 36.77 3.61 13.10
N PHE A 763 37.38 4.73 13.47
CA PHE A 763 38.74 4.79 13.97
C PHE A 763 38.82 5.32 15.40
N TYR A 764 39.71 4.73 16.20
CA TYR A 764 40.31 5.43 17.33
C TYR A 764 41.38 6.39 16.81
N ILE A 765 41.37 7.61 17.35
CA ILE A 765 42.44 8.59 17.14
C ILE A 765 43.35 8.56 18.37
N TYR A 766 44.45 7.83 18.28
CA TYR A 766 45.35 7.54 19.38
C TYR A 766 46.48 8.56 19.46
N ASP A 767 46.59 9.28 20.56
CA ASP A 767 47.76 10.09 20.89
C ASP A 767 48.93 9.15 21.25
N ILE A 768 49.95 9.13 20.40
CA ILE A 768 51.10 8.23 20.52
C ILE A 768 51.91 8.53 21.79
N PRO A 769 52.36 9.78 22.04
CA PRO A 769 53.00 10.17 23.30
C PRO A 769 52.20 9.85 24.57
N ALA A 770 50.91 10.21 24.59
CA ALA A 770 50.10 10.10 25.82
C ALA A 770 49.54 8.70 26.07
N LYS A 771 49.52 7.83 25.04
CA LYS A 771 48.90 6.50 25.06
C LYS A 771 47.41 6.52 25.38
N LYS A 772 46.70 7.48 24.80
CA LYS A 772 45.28 7.79 25.06
C LYS A 772 44.55 8.05 23.75
N VAL A 773 43.24 7.87 23.73
CA VAL A 773 42.39 8.10 22.55
C VAL A 773 41.58 9.38 22.68
N LEU A 774 41.37 10.07 21.56
CA LEU A 774 40.49 11.23 21.50
C LEU A 774 39.06 10.80 21.85
N THR A 775 38.47 11.51 22.80
CA THR A 775 37.22 11.14 23.45
C THR A 775 36.31 12.35 23.56
N TRP A 776 35.04 12.18 23.18
CA TRP A 776 34.02 13.20 23.39
C TRP A 776 33.38 13.04 24.78
N ASP A 777 33.70 13.96 25.69
CA ASP A 777 33.00 14.09 26.97
C ASP A 777 31.67 14.82 26.75
N ARG A 778 30.60 14.03 26.56
CA ARG A 778 29.24 14.55 26.35
C ARG A 778 28.69 15.32 27.56
N ARG A 779 29.14 15.03 28.79
CA ARG A 779 28.62 15.69 29.99
C ARG A 779 29.11 17.13 30.08
N ASN A 780 30.40 17.33 29.80
CA ASN A 780 31.02 18.66 29.86
C ASN A 780 31.11 19.34 28.48
N GLN A 781 30.67 18.68 27.40
CA GLN A 781 30.74 19.16 26.01
C GLN A 781 32.18 19.51 25.59
N LYS A 782 33.14 18.64 25.96
CA LYS A 782 34.57 18.83 25.71
C LYS A 782 35.19 17.66 24.97
N LEU A 783 36.36 17.89 24.37
CA LEU A 783 37.19 16.88 23.74
C LEU A 783 38.44 16.64 24.57
N ILE A 784 38.62 15.40 25.02
CA ILE A 784 39.68 15.02 25.94
C ILE A 784 40.38 13.75 25.45
N PHE A 785 41.58 13.50 25.96
CA PHE A 785 42.32 12.26 25.74
C PHE A 785 42.23 11.41 27.01
N MET A 786 41.72 10.19 26.89
CA MET A 786 41.66 9.23 27.99
C MET A 786 42.04 7.82 27.53
N ASN A 787 42.16 6.90 28.49
CA ASN A 787 42.47 5.50 28.17
C ASN A 787 41.39 4.92 27.25
N ASP A 788 41.80 3.99 26.39
CA ASP A 788 40.88 3.24 25.55
C ASP A 788 39.93 2.40 26.44
N LEU A 789 38.63 2.64 26.27
CA LEU A 789 37.54 1.97 26.98
C LEU A 789 36.64 1.17 26.03
N ASP A 790 36.98 1.14 24.73
CA ASP A 790 36.21 0.47 23.67
C ASP A 790 34.73 0.92 23.56
N VAL A 791 34.53 2.24 23.59
CA VAL A 791 33.20 2.88 23.68
C VAL A 791 32.95 3.89 22.55
N ARG A 792 31.68 4.07 22.19
CA ARG A 792 31.30 4.83 20.98
C ARG A 792 31.73 6.30 20.98
N TYR A 793 31.88 6.92 22.14
CA TYR A 793 32.34 8.30 22.26
C TYR A 793 33.86 8.48 22.08
N GLN A 794 34.60 7.39 21.84
CA GLN A 794 36.02 7.35 21.47
C GLN A 794 36.26 7.04 19.99
N LEU A 795 35.20 6.74 19.24
CA LEU A 795 35.26 6.33 17.85
C LEU A 795 34.87 7.48 16.91
N TRP A 796 35.61 7.58 15.81
CA TRP A 796 35.51 8.68 14.85
C TRP A 796 35.49 8.15 13.42
N PHE A 797 34.58 8.65 12.60
CA PHE A 797 34.59 8.45 11.16
C PHE A 797 35.33 9.59 10.46
N LEU A 798 36.00 9.28 9.37
CA LEU A 798 36.63 10.23 8.48
C LEU A 798 35.78 10.36 7.22
N GLN A 799 35.07 11.48 7.09
CA GLN A 799 34.23 11.78 5.93
C GLN A 799 35.01 12.69 4.97
N LYS A 800 35.29 12.21 3.76
CA LYS A 800 36.05 12.97 2.76
C LYS A 800 35.13 13.90 1.96
N SER A 801 35.52 15.17 1.80
CA SER A 801 34.77 16.13 0.97
C SER A 801 35.65 16.71 -0.14
N GLY A 802 35.62 16.07 -1.32
CA GLY A 802 36.36 16.51 -2.51
C GLY A 802 37.84 16.78 -2.21
N ASN A 803 38.28 18.01 -2.50
CA ASN A 803 39.64 18.50 -2.23
C ASN A 803 39.77 19.27 -0.90
N ASN A 804 38.69 19.42 -0.14
CA ASN A 804 38.63 20.26 1.05
C ASN A 804 39.16 19.56 2.32
N GLY A 805 39.49 18.26 2.25
CA GLY A 805 39.97 17.47 3.39
C GLY A 805 38.89 16.54 3.95
N TYR A 806 38.97 16.28 5.25
CA TYR A 806 38.09 15.35 5.97
C TYR A 806 37.35 16.06 7.10
N ASN A 807 36.04 15.82 7.22
CA ASN A 807 35.34 16.02 8.48
C ASN A 807 35.62 14.82 9.40
N ILE A 808 35.91 15.09 10.67
CA ILE A 808 36.09 14.05 11.69
C ILE A 808 34.77 13.97 12.45
N VAL A 809 33.97 12.95 12.12
CA VAL A 809 32.59 12.76 12.54
C VAL A 809 32.53 11.83 13.74
N SER A 810 31.77 12.19 14.76
CA SER A 810 31.61 11.37 15.97
C SER A 810 30.79 10.11 15.66
N ALA A 811 31.26 8.94 16.10
CA ALA A 811 30.47 7.71 16.02
C ALA A 811 29.35 7.64 17.07
N ALA A 812 29.42 8.47 18.12
CA ALA A 812 28.37 8.58 19.14
C ALA A 812 27.23 9.50 18.74
N ASP A 813 27.50 10.54 17.95
CA ASP A 813 26.48 11.39 17.32
C ASP A 813 26.94 11.82 15.93
N ARG A 814 26.36 11.22 14.88
CA ARG A 814 26.79 11.47 13.49
C ARG A 814 26.41 12.85 12.98
N SER A 815 25.59 13.61 13.71
CA SER A 815 25.36 15.02 13.44
C SER A 815 26.50 15.91 13.93
N LYS A 816 27.48 15.37 14.67
CA LYS A 816 28.54 16.12 15.34
C LYS A 816 29.91 15.85 14.74
N VAL A 817 30.66 16.94 14.56
CA VAL A 817 32.03 16.93 14.02
C VAL A 817 32.97 17.77 14.86
N LEU A 818 34.27 17.51 14.68
CA LEU A 818 35.32 18.39 15.17
C LEU A 818 35.29 19.71 14.39
N ALA A 819 35.41 20.82 15.12
CA ALA A 819 35.53 22.16 14.54
C ALA A 819 36.60 22.96 15.28
N TYR A 820 37.29 23.82 14.55
CA TYR A 820 38.28 24.75 15.11
C TYR A 820 37.85 26.21 14.90
N ASP A 821 38.39 27.12 15.70
CA ASP A 821 38.07 28.56 15.61
C ASP A 821 39.29 29.34 15.12
N ILE A 822 39.18 29.90 13.92
CA ILE A 822 40.27 30.64 13.26
C ILE A 822 40.47 32.03 13.91
N SER A 823 39.49 32.52 14.66
CA SER A 823 39.49 33.89 15.22
C SER A 823 40.14 34.02 16.60
N LYS A 824 40.51 32.90 17.23
CA LYS A 824 40.97 32.84 18.62
C LYS A 824 42.51 32.73 18.77
N PRO A 825 43.07 33.05 19.95
CA PRO A 825 44.52 32.97 20.22
C PRO A 825 45.11 31.56 20.04
N ASP A 826 46.44 31.48 20.00
CA ASP A 826 47.13 30.18 19.93
C ASP A 826 46.75 29.28 21.12
N LEU A 827 46.67 27.96 20.88
CA LEU A 827 46.18 26.96 21.84
C LEU A 827 44.72 27.18 22.26
N THR A 828 43.79 27.05 21.30
CA THR A 828 42.34 27.16 21.54
C THR A 828 41.69 25.77 21.64
N PRO A 829 40.79 25.51 22.60
CA PRO A 829 40.12 24.20 22.69
C PRO A 829 39.40 23.85 21.39
N LEU A 830 39.57 22.61 20.95
CA LEU A 830 38.82 22.07 19.82
C LEU A 830 37.35 21.94 20.22
N GLN A 831 36.44 22.24 19.31
CA GLN A 831 35.01 22.27 19.59
C GLN A 831 34.30 21.11 18.93
N ILE A 832 33.18 20.72 19.54
CA ILE A 832 32.18 19.87 18.89
C ILE A 832 31.11 20.78 18.29
N ALA A 833 30.89 20.67 16.99
CA ALA A 833 29.90 21.44 16.25
C ALA A 833 28.93 20.52 15.51
N THR A 834 27.74 21.04 15.18
CA THR A 834 26.84 20.38 14.24
C THR A 834 27.45 20.41 12.84
N LEU A 835 27.44 19.26 12.15
CA LEU A 835 27.95 19.10 10.79
C LEU A 835 27.25 20.07 9.85
N ASP A 836 28.05 20.86 9.15
CA ASP A 836 27.62 21.84 8.16
C ASP A 836 28.70 21.87 7.07
N GLU A 837 28.43 21.18 5.97
CA GLU A 837 29.41 20.99 4.89
C GLU A 837 29.84 22.32 4.24
N ALA A 838 29.10 23.42 4.45
CA ALA A 838 29.48 24.75 3.98
C ALA A 838 30.55 25.43 4.86
N LYS A 839 30.81 24.92 6.08
CA LYS A 839 31.76 25.53 7.02
C LYS A 839 33.18 24.99 6.86
N ALA A 840 34.06 25.84 6.33
CA ALA A 840 35.47 25.52 6.11
C ALA A 840 36.24 25.08 7.38
N ASN A 841 35.83 25.57 8.56
CA ASN A 841 36.50 25.28 9.84
C ASN A 841 36.14 23.92 10.46
N GLN A 842 35.43 23.06 9.72
CA GLN A 842 35.11 21.69 10.11
C GLN A 842 35.96 20.65 9.36
N TYR A 843 36.84 21.11 8.47
CA TYR A 843 37.65 20.24 7.62
C TYR A 843 39.11 20.19 8.06
N PHE A 844 39.69 18.99 8.00
CA PHE A 844 41.07 18.71 8.37
C PHE A 844 41.82 18.01 7.23
N VAL A 845 43.09 18.36 7.07
CA VAL A 845 44.02 17.62 6.21
C VAL A 845 44.70 16.54 7.05
N LEU A 846 44.57 15.29 6.60
CA LEU A 846 45.30 14.17 7.16
C LEU A 846 46.59 13.99 6.37
N SER A 847 47.73 14.14 7.04
CA SER A 847 49.04 13.94 6.43
C SER A 847 49.79 12.83 7.16
N PRO A 848 50.21 11.77 6.46
CA PRO A 848 51.00 10.71 7.08
C PRO A 848 52.34 11.26 7.54
N VAL A 849 52.77 10.84 8.73
CA VAL A 849 54.13 11.11 9.22
C VAL A 849 55.09 10.29 8.36
N LYS A 850 56.10 10.95 7.81
CA LYS A 850 57.09 10.33 6.91
C LYS A 850 58.12 9.52 7.68
#